data_AF-A0A5J9TXW0-F1
#
_entry.id   AF-A0A5J9TXW0-F1
#
_cell.length_a   1.000
_cell.length_b   1.000
_cell.length_c   1.000
_cell.angle_alpha   90.00
_cell.angle_beta   90.00
_cell.angle_gamma   90.00
#
_symmetry.space_group_name_H-M   'P 1'
#
loop_
_entity.id
_entity.type
_entity.pdbx_description
1 polymer ?
#
loop_
_entity_poly.entity_id
_entity_poly.type
_entity_poly.pdbx_seq_one_letter_code
_entity_poly.pdbx_strand_id
1 'polypeptide(L)'
;MPPSPPAHRPLASPLLLPGPSSYAPAPPWREQLTLRGVAVAAVLGSLLCVVIHRLNLTVGVIPALNVASGLLAFFLATAWRAASERLGFGPGRPFTRQENTVIQTCAIACAGLAFSGCSASYIFAMDRKTYELVGPDYPGNRAEDVRDPSLSWMISFMFLIALLGPFSIVMLRKVMVIDYKLTFPGGTATALMINSLHGKTESDLAGKKVHCLVKYMGISFGWSFFKWFFSGVGDSCGFDNFPTFGLEAFKETFYFNFSPSYVGFGLISPHIVNCSVFLGSVISWGLLWPFISSQAGHWYPDNLSNSDFRGLYGYKVFIAISIILGDGLYNLVKIFVVIGRELCKMQPKQSDIPIQAVEDDERLEQLTDEKLQTEVFLKDSIPSWFAASGYILLAALSTATVPFIFPQLKWYLVLFCYFLAPAIAFCNSYGMGLTNLNLAPTYGKIALFAFASLVGSDGGVIAGLAACGIIMSIACSTADLMQDFKSGYLTLSSARSMFVAQLIGLILGCIIAPLTLWLFWTAFDIGDPDGEYKAPFAIMFREMAILGIEGFSALPLHCLDICCAFFFLALAICLLKDVTPANVSRFIPIPMAMAAPFYVGAYFGVDMFIGTVILFIWQKLNREEADGYAVAVASGLICGDGVWSIPSAVLSMLGINPPICMTFKPSSASSSASPGLVSTCPILCDVSCWEDSMQASSSLPHLSHMTQACSTRLNSAEVSSGSGGGGKRRWSAMEMLSMLKVGYTILRSETPATDLVNTFMDWAARRSLMLLAVFLPPYYVYKLTTSAFKAAAPEDVAGKVVLITGASSGIGEQIAYQYAKKGARLALVARREESLHEVAAKAKDIGSPDILVVAGDVSNPEDCQRFVQTTVEHFGQLDHLVNNAGVANVCWFEEVPDVADFKQVMAVNFWGAVHPTHCALPHLKKSGGKIFVNSSAAAVLAMPRMSFYNASKAAVLNFFETLRIELRNQVGITIATPGWIESEMTKGKHLSKEGTEEVDQDMRDSQVGLFPVVRTERCAEAIVDAICRGRRHLTVPAWYRAMFLWRMLAPEVGDISQRLFYRRTAGGRGDQAKARRFLEATGVKGMLQPSSLQSSDIKRA
;
A
#
# COMPACT_ATOMS: atom_id res chain seq x y z
N MET A 1 -22.04 -7.46 6.76
CA MET A 1 -20.97 -7.90 5.84
C MET A 1 -20.88 -6.90 4.69
N PRO A 2 -19.72 -6.28 4.43
CA PRO A 2 -19.38 -5.81 3.08
C PRO A 2 -19.00 -7.02 2.20
N PRO A 3 -18.91 -6.89 0.88
CA PRO A 3 -18.41 -7.98 0.04
C PRO A 3 -16.98 -8.34 0.45
N SER A 4 -16.71 -9.63 0.60
CA SER A 4 -15.35 -10.15 0.58
C SER A 4 -14.64 -9.73 -0.71
N PRO A 5 -13.30 -9.62 -0.73
CA PRO A 5 -12.59 -9.63 -2.01
C PRO A 5 -13.07 -10.84 -2.82
N PRO A 6 -13.25 -10.72 -4.15
CA PRO A 6 -13.86 -11.78 -4.94
C PRO A 6 -13.04 -13.05 -4.77
N ALA A 7 -13.64 -14.03 -4.10
CA ALA A 7 -13.05 -15.35 -3.98
C ALA A 7 -12.92 -15.89 -5.40
N HIS A 8 -11.69 -15.92 -5.92
CA HIS A 8 -11.35 -16.85 -6.98
C HIS A 8 -11.82 -18.22 -6.48
N ARG A 9 -12.72 -18.88 -7.23
CA ARG A 9 -13.10 -20.26 -6.92
C ARG A 9 -11.79 -21.03 -6.76
N PRO A 10 -11.52 -21.67 -5.62
CA PRO A 10 -10.33 -22.49 -5.49
C PRO A 10 -10.44 -23.62 -6.51
N LEU A 11 -9.63 -23.54 -7.56
CA LEU A 11 -9.24 -24.72 -8.29
C LEU A 11 -8.32 -25.50 -7.34
N ALA A 12 -8.74 -26.73 -7.03
CA ALA A 12 -8.42 -27.48 -5.81
C ALA A 12 -9.03 -26.89 -4.50
N SER A 13 -10.30 -27.23 -4.22
CA SER A 13 -10.68 -27.55 -2.84
C SER A 13 -9.86 -28.76 -2.37
N PRO A 14 -9.32 -28.78 -1.13
CA PRO A 14 -8.43 -29.85 -0.70
C PRO A 14 -9.18 -31.14 -0.32
N LEU A 15 -9.57 -31.94 -1.31
CA LEU A 15 -9.89 -33.38 -1.20
C LEU A 15 -8.61 -34.20 -0.93
N LEU A 16 -7.91 -33.85 0.15
CA LEU A 16 -6.48 -34.14 0.37
C LEU A 16 -6.17 -34.62 1.80
N LEU A 17 -7.22 -34.99 2.52
CA LEU A 17 -7.20 -35.51 3.87
C LEU A 17 -8.14 -36.74 3.90
N PRO A 18 -7.72 -37.93 4.39
CA PRO A 18 -8.64 -39.03 4.65
C PRO A 18 -9.65 -38.61 5.73
N GLY A 19 -10.86 -39.19 5.69
CA GLY A 19 -12.02 -38.73 6.47
C GLY A 19 -11.81 -38.66 8.00
N PRO A 20 -12.74 -37.98 8.70
CA PRO A 20 -12.55 -37.48 10.07
C PRO A 20 -12.27 -38.55 11.14
N SER A 21 -12.48 -39.83 10.85
CA SER A 21 -12.21 -40.96 11.75
C SER A 21 -10.72 -41.39 11.83
N SER A 22 -9.83 -40.86 10.98
CA SER A 22 -8.42 -41.33 10.88
C SER A 22 -7.39 -40.46 11.63
N TYR A 23 -7.76 -39.30 12.17
CA TYR A 23 -6.80 -38.36 12.78
C TYR A 23 -6.36 -38.75 14.19
N ALA A 24 -5.15 -39.32 14.29
CA ALA A 24 -4.37 -39.20 15.51
C ALA A 24 -4.13 -37.70 15.83
N PRO A 25 -4.32 -37.25 17.09
CA PRO A 25 -4.16 -35.84 17.44
C PRO A 25 -2.75 -35.36 17.13
N ALA A 26 -2.63 -34.18 16.51
CA ALA A 26 -1.34 -33.61 16.13
C ALA A 26 -0.46 -33.41 17.39
N PRO A 27 0.82 -33.82 17.36
CA PRO A 27 1.69 -33.73 18.53
C PRO A 27 1.91 -32.26 18.94
N PRO A 28 2.11 -31.96 20.23
CA PRO A 28 2.40 -30.61 20.71
C PRO A 28 3.57 -29.97 19.94
N TRP A 29 3.55 -28.64 19.75
CA TRP A 29 4.53 -27.96 18.90
C TRP A 29 6.01 -28.21 19.31
N ARG A 30 6.27 -28.44 20.60
CA ARG A 30 7.60 -28.80 21.14
C ARG A 30 8.07 -30.19 20.73
N GLU A 31 7.15 -31.11 20.44
CA GLU A 31 7.45 -32.48 20.02
C GLU A 31 7.57 -32.61 18.50
N GLN A 32 7.03 -31.65 17.75
CA GLN A 32 7.27 -31.51 16.30
C GLN A 32 8.73 -31.14 16.00
N LEU A 33 9.42 -30.48 16.95
CA LEU A 33 10.78 -29.98 16.81
C LEU A 33 11.80 -30.93 17.47
N THR A 34 12.35 -31.88 16.70
CA THR A 34 13.23 -32.93 17.22
C THR A 34 14.71 -32.63 16.97
N LEU A 35 15.59 -33.14 17.84
CA LEU A 35 17.05 -33.01 17.66
C LEU A 35 17.54 -33.69 16.37
N ARG A 36 17.00 -34.87 16.05
CA ARG A 36 17.29 -35.56 14.78
C ARG A 36 16.83 -34.75 13.57
N GLY A 37 15.70 -34.05 13.67
CA GLY A 37 15.18 -33.20 12.61
C GLY A 37 16.11 -32.02 12.33
N VAL A 38 16.58 -31.35 13.38
CA VAL A 38 17.57 -30.26 13.24
C VAL A 38 18.89 -30.78 12.64
N ALA A 39 19.37 -31.96 13.04
CA ALA A 39 20.57 -32.56 12.48
C ALA A 39 20.42 -32.90 10.97
N VAL A 40 19.31 -33.54 10.59
CA VAL A 40 18.99 -33.84 9.17
C VAL A 40 18.84 -32.55 8.37
N ALA A 41 18.19 -31.52 8.93
CA ALA A 41 18.02 -30.22 8.29
C ALA A 41 19.36 -29.48 8.09
N ALA A 42 20.31 -29.60 9.01
CA ALA A 42 21.64 -29.01 8.86
C ALA A 42 22.46 -29.67 7.74
N VAL A 43 22.40 -31.01 7.63
CA VAL A 43 23.05 -31.77 6.54
C VAL A 43 22.41 -31.43 5.18
N LEU A 44 21.07 -31.45 5.11
CA LEU A 44 20.34 -31.13 3.89
C LEU A 44 20.52 -29.66 3.48
N GLY A 45 20.45 -28.73 4.43
CA GLY A 45 20.71 -27.30 4.19
C GLY A 45 22.14 -27.05 3.68
N SER A 46 23.14 -27.76 4.20
CA SER A 46 24.53 -27.68 3.72
C SER A 46 24.67 -28.12 2.26
N LEU A 47 24.05 -29.26 1.90
CA LEU A 47 24.03 -29.75 0.52
C LEU A 47 23.35 -28.74 -0.41
N LEU A 48 22.19 -28.22 -0.03
CA LEU A 48 21.44 -27.24 -0.82
C LEU A 48 22.17 -25.90 -0.94
N CYS A 49 22.90 -25.43 0.08
CA CYS A 49 23.76 -24.25 -0.01
C CYS A 49 24.84 -24.40 -1.10
N VAL A 50 25.53 -25.55 -1.16
CA VAL A 50 26.55 -25.81 -2.20
C VAL A 50 25.94 -25.78 -3.60
N VAL A 51 24.78 -26.45 -3.79
CA VAL A 51 24.05 -26.44 -5.06
C VAL A 51 23.62 -25.02 -5.46
N ILE A 52 23.08 -24.24 -4.53
CA ILE A 52 22.64 -22.86 -4.77
C ILE A 52 23.81 -21.95 -5.13
N HIS A 53 24.93 -22.01 -4.39
CA HIS A 53 26.11 -21.19 -4.69
C HIS A 53 26.66 -21.52 -6.08
N ARG A 54 26.75 -22.80 -6.45
CA ARG A 54 27.17 -23.19 -7.79
C ARG A 54 26.23 -22.64 -8.87
N LEU A 55 24.93 -22.86 -8.75
CA LEU A 55 23.95 -22.38 -9.75
C LEU A 55 23.95 -20.85 -9.87
N ASN A 56 24.10 -20.12 -8.77
CA ASN A 56 24.20 -18.66 -8.79
C ASN A 56 25.48 -18.15 -9.47
N LEU A 57 26.60 -18.85 -9.31
CA LEU A 57 27.89 -18.48 -9.89
C LEU A 57 28.02 -18.76 -11.39
N THR A 58 27.30 -19.77 -11.89
CA THR A 58 27.37 -20.20 -13.30
C THR A 58 26.21 -19.66 -14.15
N VAL A 59 24.95 -19.91 -13.74
CA VAL A 59 23.73 -19.61 -14.51
C VAL A 59 22.94 -18.44 -13.93
N GLY A 60 23.05 -18.18 -12.62
CA GLY A 60 22.33 -17.11 -11.92
C GLY A 60 20.85 -17.42 -11.63
N VAL A 61 20.30 -18.53 -12.13
CA VAL A 61 18.89 -18.93 -11.92
C VAL A 61 18.82 -20.15 -11.02
N ILE A 62 17.99 -20.09 -9.98
CA ILE A 62 17.79 -21.20 -9.03
C ILE A 62 16.40 -21.84 -9.25
N PRO A 63 16.30 -23.18 -9.41
CA PRO A 63 15.04 -23.90 -9.43
C PRO A 63 14.38 -23.95 -8.04
N ALA A 64 13.08 -24.23 -7.95
CA ALA A 64 12.40 -24.31 -6.65
C ALA A 64 12.75 -25.60 -5.89
N LEU A 65 13.80 -25.55 -5.06
CA LEU A 65 14.30 -26.69 -4.29
C LEU A 65 13.37 -27.11 -3.13
N ASN A 66 12.33 -26.34 -2.80
CA ASN A 66 11.48 -26.53 -1.63
C ASN A 66 10.73 -27.87 -1.64
N VAL A 67 10.21 -28.29 -2.81
CA VAL A 67 9.52 -29.59 -2.97
C VAL A 67 10.52 -30.75 -2.88
N ALA A 68 11.67 -30.62 -3.54
CA ALA A 68 12.75 -31.62 -3.47
C ALA A 68 13.29 -31.78 -2.03
N SER A 69 13.41 -30.69 -1.27
CA SER A 69 13.80 -30.72 0.13
C SER A 69 12.81 -31.51 1.01
N GLY A 70 11.50 -31.42 0.77
CA GLY A 70 10.50 -32.20 1.51
C GLY A 70 10.57 -33.71 1.25
N LEU A 71 10.96 -34.09 0.03
CA LEU A 71 11.21 -35.50 -0.34
C LEU A 71 12.54 -36.02 0.23
N LEU A 72 13.62 -35.25 0.11
CA LEU A 72 14.94 -35.62 0.63
C LEU A 72 14.95 -35.71 2.16
N ALA A 73 14.24 -34.80 2.85
CA ALA A 73 14.04 -34.85 4.29
C ALA A 73 13.39 -36.17 4.75
N PHE A 74 12.40 -36.68 4.01
CA PHE A 74 11.75 -37.96 4.30
C PHE A 74 12.74 -39.15 4.21
N PHE A 75 13.52 -39.21 3.12
CA PHE A 75 14.49 -40.28 2.92
C PHE A 75 15.63 -40.22 3.95
N LEU A 76 16.20 -39.04 4.20
CA LEU A 76 17.28 -38.87 5.18
C LEU A 76 16.82 -39.19 6.61
N ALA A 77 15.64 -38.73 7.03
CA ALA A 77 15.09 -39.05 8.36
C ALA A 77 14.72 -40.54 8.52
N THR A 78 14.34 -41.21 7.42
CA THR A 78 14.06 -42.65 7.43
C THR A 78 15.34 -43.48 7.42
N ALA A 79 16.34 -43.09 6.65
CA ALA A 79 17.68 -43.68 6.69
C ALA A 79 18.33 -43.51 8.07
N TRP A 80 18.18 -42.34 8.71
CA TRP A 80 18.63 -42.09 10.08
C TRP A 80 17.98 -43.05 11.08
N ARG A 81 16.66 -43.28 11.00
CA ARG A 81 15.99 -44.28 11.87
C ARG A 81 16.54 -45.68 11.65
N ALA A 82 16.63 -46.15 10.40
CA ALA A 82 17.15 -47.47 10.09
C ALA A 82 18.61 -47.67 10.56
N ALA A 83 19.45 -46.63 10.48
CA ALA A 83 20.80 -46.62 11.03
C ALA A 83 20.80 -46.66 12.56
N SER A 84 19.97 -45.82 13.21
CA SER A 84 19.82 -45.75 14.67
C SER A 84 19.33 -47.07 15.29
N GLU A 85 18.41 -47.76 14.60
CA GLU A 85 17.92 -49.08 14.99
C GLU A 85 19.02 -50.15 14.87
N ARG A 86 19.77 -50.16 13.75
CA ARG A 86 20.93 -51.05 13.55
C ARG A 86 22.07 -50.82 14.54
N LEU A 87 22.22 -49.59 15.03
CA LEU A 87 23.23 -49.20 16.03
C LEU A 87 22.77 -49.44 17.49
N GLY A 88 21.59 -50.04 17.71
CA GLY A 88 21.15 -50.47 19.03
C GLY A 88 20.51 -49.38 19.91
N PHE A 89 20.25 -48.18 19.38
CA PHE A 89 19.58 -47.09 20.12
C PHE A 89 18.05 -47.26 20.25
N GLY A 90 17.52 -48.41 19.84
CA GLY A 90 16.10 -48.75 19.87
C GLY A 90 15.27 -48.08 18.77
N PRO A 91 13.99 -48.49 18.61
CA PRO A 91 13.05 -47.82 17.71
C PRO A 91 12.70 -46.45 18.30
N GLY A 92 13.39 -45.41 17.84
CA GLY A 92 13.14 -44.03 18.26
C GLY A 92 11.72 -43.56 17.90
N ARG A 93 11.32 -42.39 18.44
CA ARG A 93 9.98 -41.79 18.23
C ARG A 93 9.50 -41.92 16.76
N PRO A 94 8.22 -42.21 16.49
CA PRO A 94 7.72 -42.28 15.11
C PRO A 94 8.00 -40.97 14.35
N PHE A 95 8.39 -41.09 13.08
CA PHE A 95 8.62 -39.92 12.22
C PHE A 95 7.28 -39.42 11.67
N THR A 96 6.96 -38.16 11.93
CA THR A 96 5.64 -37.58 11.61
C THR A 96 5.71 -36.61 10.43
N ARG A 97 4.57 -36.36 9.78
CA ARG A 97 4.48 -35.35 8.70
C ARG A 97 4.85 -33.94 9.19
N GLN A 98 4.53 -33.62 10.45
CA GLN A 98 4.86 -32.34 11.04
C GLN A 98 6.37 -32.20 11.25
N GLU A 99 7.03 -33.27 11.70
CA GLU A 99 8.50 -33.31 11.79
C GLU A 99 9.15 -33.19 10.41
N ASN A 100 8.64 -33.86 9.37
CA ASN A 100 9.15 -33.71 8.01
C ASN A 100 8.99 -32.25 7.49
N THR A 101 7.87 -31.60 7.82
CA THR A 101 7.64 -30.17 7.51
C THR A 101 8.66 -29.30 8.24
N VAL A 102 8.90 -29.52 9.53
CA VAL A 102 9.94 -28.81 10.31
C VAL A 102 11.34 -28.96 9.71
N ILE A 103 11.71 -30.16 9.25
CA ILE A 103 13.00 -30.42 8.59
C ILE A 103 13.11 -29.62 7.29
N GLN A 104 12.08 -29.65 6.45
CA GLN A 104 12.05 -28.91 5.19
C GLN A 104 12.12 -27.39 5.42
N THR A 105 11.32 -26.83 6.33
CA THR A 105 11.37 -25.40 6.68
C THR A 105 12.76 -25.00 7.17
N CYS A 106 13.37 -25.78 8.08
CA CYS A 106 14.71 -25.49 8.59
C CYS A 106 15.80 -25.60 7.51
N ALA A 107 15.74 -26.61 6.63
CA ALA A 107 16.71 -26.80 5.55
C ALA A 107 16.59 -25.72 4.48
N ILE A 108 15.37 -25.33 4.09
CA ILE A 108 15.11 -24.27 3.12
C ILE A 108 15.42 -22.88 3.69
N ALA A 109 15.19 -22.62 4.98
CA ALA A 109 15.63 -21.38 5.61
C ALA A 109 17.16 -21.23 5.64
N CYS A 110 17.89 -22.34 5.82
CA CYS A 110 19.34 -22.38 5.72
C CYS A 110 19.82 -22.14 4.27
N ALA A 111 19.28 -22.91 3.32
CA ALA A 111 19.63 -22.85 1.90
C ALA A 111 19.23 -21.51 1.24
N GLY A 112 18.07 -20.97 1.64
CA GLY A 112 17.56 -19.67 1.22
C GLY A 112 18.48 -18.52 1.62
N LEU A 113 19.35 -18.68 2.64
CA LEU A 113 20.37 -17.68 2.95
C LEU A 113 21.54 -17.68 1.96
N ALA A 114 21.84 -18.79 1.27
CA ALA A 114 22.80 -18.80 0.16
C ALA A 114 22.26 -18.02 -1.08
N PHE A 115 20.93 -17.92 -1.22
CA PHE A 115 20.28 -17.07 -2.24
C PHE A 115 20.09 -15.63 -1.77
N SER A 116 19.40 -15.43 -0.65
CA SER A 116 18.99 -14.11 -0.13
C SER A 116 20.12 -13.31 0.50
N GLY A 117 21.12 -13.99 1.07
CA GLY A 117 22.41 -13.40 1.43
C GLY A 117 23.30 -13.09 0.22
N CYS A 118 22.83 -13.45 -1.00
CA CYS A 118 23.35 -13.11 -2.32
C CYS A 118 24.87 -12.93 -2.42
N SER A 119 25.55 -13.92 -1.86
CA SER A 119 26.98 -14.17 -1.95
C SER A 119 27.55 -13.94 -3.36
N ALA A 120 26.83 -14.40 -4.38
CA ALA A 120 27.23 -14.36 -5.78
C ALA A 120 26.87 -13.05 -6.52
N SER A 121 26.31 -12.05 -5.83
CA SER A 121 25.87 -10.80 -6.47
C SER A 121 26.34 -9.58 -5.68
N TYR A 122 25.61 -9.13 -4.65
CA TYR A 122 25.98 -7.88 -3.98
C TYR A 122 27.25 -7.98 -3.12
N ILE A 123 27.69 -9.18 -2.74
CA ILE A 123 28.97 -9.38 -2.01
C ILE A 123 30.15 -9.33 -2.98
N PHE A 124 30.16 -10.08 -4.08
CA PHE A 124 31.20 -9.96 -5.11
C PHE A 124 31.18 -8.62 -5.85
N ALA A 125 30.03 -7.95 -5.98
CA ALA A 125 29.97 -6.58 -6.50
C ALA A 125 30.83 -5.58 -5.67
N MET A 126 31.14 -5.89 -4.41
CA MET A 126 32.07 -5.12 -3.58
C MET A 126 33.54 -5.52 -3.79
N ASP A 127 33.84 -6.67 -4.38
CA ASP A 127 35.20 -7.19 -4.46
C ASP A 127 36.10 -6.44 -5.46
N ARG A 128 37.41 -6.68 -5.33
CA ARG A 128 38.41 -6.03 -6.16
C ARG A 128 38.36 -6.48 -7.63
N LYS A 129 38.06 -7.75 -7.90
CA LYS A 129 38.09 -8.30 -9.26
C LYS A 129 36.97 -7.72 -10.13
N THR A 130 35.77 -7.58 -9.56
CA THR A 130 34.62 -6.92 -10.18
C THR A 130 34.87 -5.42 -10.38
N TYR A 131 35.57 -4.75 -9.45
CA TYR A 131 36.03 -3.37 -9.65
C TYR A 131 36.95 -3.25 -10.87
N GLU A 132 37.93 -4.14 -11.01
CA GLU A 132 38.90 -4.14 -12.12
C GLU A 132 38.24 -4.53 -13.46
N LEU A 133 37.23 -5.42 -13.46
CA LEU A 133 36.46 -5.81 -14.66
C LEU A 133 35.51 -4.73 -15.19
N VAL A 134 34.88 -3.93 -14.32
CA VAL A 134 34.09 -2.75 -14.73
C VAL A 134 35.01 -1.64 -15.27
N GLY A 135 36.26 -1.63 -14.85
CA GLY A 135 37.31 -0.73 -15.34
C GLY A 135 37.48 0.52 -14.45
N PRO A 136 38.73 0.94 -14.17
CA PRO A 136 39.02 2.10 -13.32
C PRO A 136 38.64 3.44 -13.97
N ASP A 137 38.53 3.47 -15.31
CA ASP A 137 38.12 4.66 -16.07
C ASP A 137 36.58 4.82 -16.16
N TYR A 138 35.80 3.85 -15.65
CA TYR A 138 34.34 3.93 -15.65
C TYR A 138 33.86 5.01 -14.66
N PRO A 139 33.06 6.01 -15.09
CA PRO A 139 32.69 7.14 -14.25
C PRO A 139 31.94 6.67 -13.00
N GLY A 140 32.40 7.13 -11.83
CA GLY A 140 31.84 6.74 -10.52
C GLY A 140 32.35 5.40 -9.96
N ASN A 141 33.15 4.62 -10.70
CA ASN A 141 33.77 3.39 -10.18
C ASN A 141 35.06 3.69 -9.40
N ARG A 142 35.00 3.79 -8.07
CA ARG A 142 36.16 4.16 -7.23
C ARG A 142 36.90 2.94 -6.66
N ALA A 143 38.24 3.02 -6.63
CA ALA A 143 39.10 2.05 -5.94
C ALA A 143 38.88 2.00 -4.41
N GLU A 144 38.37 3.08 -3.81
CA GLU A 144 38.02 3.15 -2.38
C GLU A 144 36.71 2.41 -2.07
N ASP A 145 35.86 2.18 -3.08
CA ASP A 145 34.60 1.44 -2.98
C ASP A 145 34.83 -0.06 -3.25
N VAL A 146 35.79 -0.63 -2.53
CA VAL A 146 36.17 -2.04 -2.61
C VAL A 146 36.24 -2.64 -1.21
N ARG A 147 35.65 -3.83 -1.05
CA ARG A 147 35.70 -4.65 0.17
C ARG A 147 35.62 -6.12 -0.19
N ASP A 148 36.76 -6.80 -0.13
CA ASP A 148 36.82 -8.22 -0.46
C ASP A 148 36.03 -9.10 0.55
N PRO A 149 35.48 -10.23 0.09
CA PRO A 149 34.83 -11.22 0.93
C PRO A 149 35.72 -11.63 2.11
N SER A 150 35.15 -11.73 3.30
CA SER A 150 35.84 -12.27 4.48
C SER A 150 34.86 -12.89 5.44
N LEU A 151 35.21 -14.09 5.91
CA LEU A 151 34.32 -14.96 6.67
C LEU A 151 33.78 -14.30 7.95
N SER A 152 34.59 -13.50 8.64
CA SER A 152 34.20 -12.84 9.89
C SER A 152 33.16 -11.73 9.68
N TRP A 153 33.33 -10.88 8.67
CA TRP A 153 32.36 -9.81 8.40
C TRP A 153 31.10 -10.36 7.72
N MET A 154 31.23 -11.36 6.84
CA MET A 154 30.09 -11.99 6.17
C MET A 154 29.14 -12.68 7.17
N ILE A 155 29.65 -13.53 8.06
CA ILE A 155 28.84 -14.20 9.10
C ILE A 155 28.17 -13.14 10.00
N SER A 156 28.93 -12.13 10.41
CA SER A 156 28.43 -11.05 11.26
C SER A 156 27.30 -10.26 10.58
N PHE A 157 27.47 -9.89 9.31
CA PHE A 157 26.45 -9.17 8.54
C PHE A 157 25.19 -10.01 8.31
N MET A 158 25.34 -11.29 7.94
CA MET A 158 24.23 -12.24 7.78
C MET A 158 23.40 -12.34 9.07
N PHE A 159 24.05 -12.53 10.22
CA PHE A 159 23.36 -12.67 11.50
C PHE A 159 22.55 -11.43 11.89
N LEU A 160 23.05 -10.24 11.54
CA LEU A 160 22.41 -8.95 11.81
C LEU A 160 21.19 -8.65 10.92
N ILE A 161 21.07 -9.28 9.75
CA ILE A 161 19.98 -9.00 8.78
C ILE A 161 18.99 -10.15 8.62
N ALA A 162 19.45 -11.41 8.67
CA ALA A 162 18.64 -12.59 8.38
C ALA A 162 17.50 -12.80 9.38
N LEU A 163 17.76 -12.57 10.66
CA LEU A 163 16.81 -12.79 11.74
C LEU A 163 15.66 -11.77 11.76
N LEU A 164 15.77 -10.64 11.04
CA LEU A 164 14.76 -9.58 11.03
C LEU A 164 13.52 -9.93 10.19
N GLY A 165 13.71 -10.65 9.07
CA GLY A 165 12.63 -11.00 8.15
C GLY A 165 11.45 -11.70 8.83
N PRO A 166 11.67 -12.82 9.54
CA PRO A 166 10.61 -13.55 10.23
C PRO A 166 9.72 -12.69 11.14
N PHE A 167 10.31 -11.72 11.87
CA PHE A 167 9.55 -10.87 12.78
C PHE A 167 8.74 -9.76 12.07
N SER A 168 9.07 -9.44 10.81
CA SER A 168 8.50 -8.29 10.09
C SER A 168 7.00 -8.42 9.75
N ILE A 169 6.55 -9.57 9.21
CA ILE A 169 5.14 -9.77 8.82
C ILE A 169 4.49 -11.04 9.41
N VAL A 170 5.11 -11.75 10.36
CA VAL A 170 4.49 -12.92 11.04
C VAL A 170 3.11 -12.65 11.64
N MET A 171 2.80 -11.37 11.91
CA MET A 171 1.48 -10.88 12.35
C MET A 171 0.40 -11.00 11.25
N LEU A 172 0.79 -10.87 9.97
CA LEU A 172 -0.08 -10.92 8.80
C LEU A 172 -0.34 -12.34 8.28
N ARG A 173 0.25 -13.39 8.89
CA ARG A 173 0.08 -14.79 8.43
C ARG A 173 -1.39 -15.21 8.31
N LYS A 174 -2.28 -14.75 9.21
CA LYS A 174 -3.73 -14.99 9.11
C LYS A 174 -4.30 -14.32 7.86
N VAL A 175 -3.96 -13.05 7.63
CA VAL A 175 -4.45 -12.27 6.49
C VAL A 175 -4.05 -12.93 5.17
N MET A 176 -2.79 -13.37 5.06
CA MET A 176 -2.26 -13.92 3.80
C MET A 176 -2.71 -15.36 3.53
N VAL A 177 -2.67 -16.24 4.54
CA VAL A 177 -2.95 -17.67 4.38
C VAL A 177 -4.45 -17.99 4.48
N ILE A 178 -5.16 -17.36 5.41
CA ILE A 178 -6.58 -17.67 5.72
C ILE A 178 -7.52 -16.65 5.07
N ASP A 179 -7.33 -15.34 5.30
CA ASP A 179 -8.32 -14.33 4.88
C ASP A 179 -8.25 -14.05 3.37
N TYR A 180 -7.05 -14.02 2.78
CA TYR A 180 -6.82 -13.83 1.34
C TYR A 180 -6.72 -15.16 0.55
N LYS A 181 -6.62 -16.29 1.26
CA LYS A 181 -6.46 -17.65 0.69
C LYS A 181 -5.41 -17.73 -0.43
N LEU A 182 -4.28 -17.04 -0.28
CA LEU A 182 -3.19 -17.10 -1.27
C LEU A 182 -2.72 -18.56 -1.47
N THR A 183 -2.42 -18.91 -2.72
CA THR A 183 -2.10 -20.29 -3.10
C THR A 183 -0.71 -20.70 -2.64
N PHE A 184 0.30 -19.82 -2.76
CA PHE A 184 1.73 -20.15 -2.58
C PHE A 184 2.06 -21.50 -3.25
N PRO A 185 2.10 -21.57 -4.60
CA PRO A 185 2.14 -22.83 -5.35
C PRO A 185 3.19 -23.83 -4.85
N GLY A 186 4.41 -23.37 -4.54
CA GLY A 186 5.49 -24.20 -4.00
C GLY A 186 5.24 -24.72 -2.57
N GLY A 187 4.59 -23.93 -1.70
CA GLY A 187 4.22 -24.37 -0.35
C GLY A 187 3.08 -25.39 -0.39
N THR A 188 2.10 -25.18 -1.27
CA THR A 188 1.03 -26.15 -1.53
C THR A 188 1.58 -27.46 -2.11
N ALA A 189 2.49 -27.41 -3.10
CA ALA A 189 3.15 -28.60 -3.64
C ALA A 189 3.99 -29.35 -2.58
N THR A 190 4.70 -28.61 -1.72
CA THR A 190 5.51 -29.19 -0.63
C THR A 190 4.64 -29.88 0.42
N ALA A 191 3.55 -29.24 0.88
CA ALA A 191 2.61 -29.88 1.79
C ALA A 191 1.97 -31.14 1.21
N LEU A 192 1.66 -31.13 -0.08
CA LEU A 192 1.08 -32.28 -0.76
C LEU A 192 2.06 -33.44 -0.88
N MET A 193 3.30 -33.17 -1.28
CA MET A 193 4.39 -34.15 -1.25
C MET A 193 4.51 -34.80 0.15
N ILE A 194 4.56 -33.97 1.20
CA ILE A 194 4.70 -34.46 2.59
C ILE A 194 3.48 -35.28 3.03
N ASN A 195 2.25 -34.81 2.79
CA ASN A 195 1.04 -35.55 3.13
C ASN A 195 0.94 -36.88 2.35
N SER A 196 1.36 -36.90 1.07
CA SER A 196 1.41 -38.11 0.25
C SER A 196 2.45 -39.14 0.74
N LEU A 197 3.60 -38.70 1.26
CA LEU A 197 4.64 -39.59 1.81
C LEU A 197 4.29 -40.18 3.19
N HIS A 198 3.44 -39.51 3.97
CA HIS A 198 3.05 -39.91 5.32
C HIS A 198 1.61 -40.45 5.46
N GLY A 199 0.81 -40.40 4.39
CA GLY A 199 -0.57 -40.89 4.39
C GLY A 199 -0.62 -42.40 4.60
N LYS A 200 -1.52 -42.87 5.48
CA LYS A 200 -1.82 -44.30 5.55
C LYS A 200 -2.49 -44.78 4.26
N THR A 201 -2.08 -45.95 3.79
CA THR A 201 -2.60 -46.62 2.58
C THR A 201 -4.00 -47.23 2.76
N GLU A 202 -4.89 -46.55 3.48
CA GLU A 202 -6.25 -47.03 3.81
C GLU A 202 -7.30 -46.63 2.75
N SER A 203 -6.95 -45.84 1.72
CA SER A 203 -7.81 -45.54 0.57
C SER A 203 -7.11 -45.73 -0.79
N ASP A 204 -7.82 -46.36 -1.73
CA ASP A 204 -7.35 -46.65 -3.09
C ASP A 204 -6.98 -45.38 -3.88
N LEU A 205 -7.65 -44.25 -3.59
CA LEU A 205 -7.35 -42.95 -4.19
C LEU A 205 -6.00 -42.38 -3.74
N ALA A 206 -5.61 -42.56 -2.48
CA ALA A 206 -4.34 -42.03 -1.97
C ALA A 206 -3.14 -42.77 -2.61
N GLY A 207 -3.21 -44.09 -2.72
CA GLY A 207 -2.21 -44.91 -3.40
C GLY A 207 -2.05 -44.51 -4.88
N LYS A 208 -3.16 -44.28 -5.58
CA LYS A 208 -3.16 -43.80 -6.98
C LYS A 208 -2.51 -42.42 -7.13
N LYS A 209 -2.76 -41.48 -6.20
CA LYS A 209 -2.12 -40.14 -6.22
C LYS A 209 -0.61 -40.23 -6.00
N VAL A 210 -0.13 -41.06 -5.07
CA VAL A 210 1.32 -41.32 -4.85
C VAL A 210 1.96 -41.93 -6.09
N HIS A 211 1.34 -42.96 -6.68
CA HIS A 211 1.85 -43.60 -7.90
C HIS A 211 1.93 -42.61 -9.07
N CYS A 212 0.92 -41.75 -9.23
CA CYS A 212 0.91 -40.68 -10.23
C CYS A 212 2.09 -39.70 -10.03
N LEU A 213 2.29 -39.20 -8.80
CA LEU A 213 3.39 -38.32 -8.45
C LEU A 213 4.76 -38.96 -8.76
N VAL A 214 4.99 -40.20 -8.34
CA VAL A 214 6.25 -40.92 -8.57
C VAL A 214 6.49 -41.15 -10.08
N LYS A 215 5.44 -41.47 -10.85
CA LYS A 215 5.51 -41.63 -12.30
C LYS A 215 5.98 -40.33 -12.98
N TYR A 216 5.34 -39.19 -12.69
CA TYR A 216 5.72 -37.92 -13.30
C TYR A 216 7.06 -37.37 -12.79
N MET A 217 7.45 -37.67 -11.55
CA MET A 217 8.79 -37.41 -11.02
C MET A 217 9.86 -38.19 -11.80
N GLY A 218 9.64 -39.49 -12.07
CA GLY A 218 10.55 -40.31 -12.87
C GLY A 218 10.67 -39.82 -14.31
N ILE A 219 9.55 -39.45 -14.95
CA ILE A 219 9.53 -38.87 -16.30
C ILE A 219 10.32 -37.55 -16.33
N SER A 220 10.08 -36.66 -15.37
CA SER A 220 10.77 -35.37 -15.31
C SER A 220 12.26 -35.52 -15.02
N PHE A 221 12.64 -36.40 -14.10
CA PHE A 221 14.06 -36.68 -13.81
C PHE A 221 14.76 -37.23 -15.06
N GLY A 222 14.14 -38.19 -15.76
CA GLY A 222 14.67 -38.75 -17.00
C GLY A 222 14.77 -37.73 -18.14
N TRP A 223 13.80 -36.81 -18.24
CA TRP A 223 13.86 -35.70 -19.19
C TRP A 223 14.96 -34.70 -18.86
N SER A 224 15.13 -34.32 -17.59
CA SER A 224 16.19 -33.39 -17.17
C SER A 224 17.58 -34.00 -17.31
N PHE A 225 17.74 -35.32 -17.05
CA PHE A 225 18.94 -36.09 -17.40
C PHE A 225 19.22 -36.03 -18.91
N PHE A 226 18.19 -36.27 -19.74
CA PHE A 226 18.30 -36.21 -21.20
C PHE A 226 18.70 -34.81 -21.68
N LYS A 227 18.04 -33.74 -21.20
CA LYS A 227 18.41 -32.35 -21.54
C LYS A 227 19.87 -32.06 -21.18
N TRP A 228 20.32 -32.46 -20.00
CA TRP A 228 21.72 -32.30 -19.58
C TRP A 228 22.68 -33.07 -20.49
N PHE A 229 22.36 -34.31 -20.88
CA PHE A 229 23.23 -35.12 -21.75
C PHE A 229 23.53 -34.46 -23.11
N PHE A 230 22.57 -33.68 -23.65
CA PHE A 230 22.67 -32.96 -24.92
C PHE A 230 23.03 -31.46 -24.77
N SER A 231 23.30 -30.97 -23.54
CA SER A 231 23.53 -29.54 -23.31
C SER A 231 24.94 -29.06 -23.67
N GLY A 232 25.93 -29.94 -23.80
CA GLY A 232 27.28 -29.62 -24.26
C GLY A 232 28.05 -28.57 -23.45
N VAL A 233 29.21 -28.17 -23.97
CA VAL A 233 30.04 -27.08 -23.42
C VAL A 233 29.98 -25.90 -24.38
N GLY A 234 29.50 -24.76 -23.90
CA GLY A 234 29.39 -23.50 -24.65
C GLY A 234 27.98 -22.90 -24.62
N ASP A 235 27.91 -21.57 -24.68
CA ASP A 235 26.67 -20.79 -24.40
C ASP A 235 25.54 -20.97 -25.45
N SER A 236 25.70 -21.81 -26.48
CA SER A 236 24.73 -22.03 -27.58
C SER A 236 24.39 -23.51 -27.85
N CYS A 237 24.70 -24.40 -26.89
CA CYS A 237 24.43 -25.83 -26.98
C CYS A 237 23.12 -26.22 -26.24
N GLY A 238 22.43 -27.29 -26.68
CA GLY A 238 21.35 -27.95 -25.94
C GLY A 238 19.91 -27.69 -26.41
N PHE A 239 18.98 -28.47 -25.85
CA PHE A 239 17.53 -28.33 -26.10
C PHE A 239 16.96 -27.00 -25.63
N ASP A 240 17.60 -26.35 -24.66
CA ASP A 240 17.24 -25.04 -24.13
C ASP A 240 17.45 -23.93 -25.19
N ASN A 241 18.17 -24.23 -26.28
CA ASN A 241 18.37 -23.38 -27.44
C ASN A 241 17.49 -23.79 -28.66
N PHE A 242 16.45 -24.63 -28.48
CA PHE A 242 15.60 -25.08 -29.59
C PHE A 242 14.62 -23.98 -30.07
N PRO A 243 14.68 -23.52 -31.34
CA PRO A 243 13.87 -22.42 -31.84
C PRO A 243 12.43 -22.87 -32.18
N THR A 244 11.62 -23.17 -31.16
CA THR A 244 10.28 -23.80 -31.29
C THR A 244 9.34 -23.05 -32.24
N PHE A 245 9.44 -21.72 -32.27
CA PHE A 245 8.60 -20.84 -33.10
C PHE A 245 9.40 -20.16 -34.24
N GLY A 246 10.55 -20.72 -34.59
CA GLY A 246 11.48 -20.18 -35.58
C GLY A 246 12.59 -19.30 -34.99
N LEU A 247 13.64 -19.09 -35.79
CA LEU A 247 14.87 -18.41 -35.36
C LEU A 247 14.67 -16.94 -34.99
N GLU A 248 13.72 -16.24 -35.59
CA GLU A 248 13.46 -14.82 -35.27
C GLU A 248 12.76 -14.67 -33.91
N ALA A 249 11.77 -15.50 -33.63
CA ALA A 249 11.13 -15.57 -32.32
C ALA A 249 12.14 -15.97 -31.23
N PHE A 250 13.06 -16.89 -31.55
CA PHE A 250 14.11 -17.33 -30.63
C PHE A 250 15.05 -16.18 -30.21
N LYS A 251 15.44 -15.27 -31.12
CA LYS A 251 16.25 -14.06 -30.78
C LYS A 251 15.56 -13.19 -29.73
N GLU A 252 14.23 -13.03 -29.83
CA GLU A 252 13.41 -12.30 -28.87
C GLU A 252 12.98 -13.16 -27.67
N THR A 253 13.69 -14.26 -27.39
CA THR A 253 13.43 -15.19 -26.27
C THR A 253 12.09 -15.93 -26.31
N PHE A 254 11.36 -15.88 -27.43
CA PHE A 254 10.13 -16.65 -27.65
C PHE A 254 10.45 -18.06 -28.15
N TYR A 255 10.56 -18.98 -27.20
CA TYR A 255 10.67 -20.42 -27.44
C TYR A 255 10.08 -21.19 -26.25
N PHE A 256 9.87 -22.49 -26.42
CA PHE A 256 9.54 -23.39 -25.32
C PHE A 256 10.85 -23.97 -24.77
N ASN A 257 11.15 -23.74 -23.48
CA ASN A 257 12.41 -24.16 -22.88
C ASN A 257 12.38 -25.61 -22.34
N PHE A 258 11.28 -26.33 -22.62
CA PHE A 258 11.04 -27.71 -22.18
C PHE A 258 11.35 -27.92 -20.69
N SER A 259 11.08 -26.95 -19.81
CA SER A 259 11.29 -27.08 -18.37
C SER A 259 10.08 -27.76 -17.72
N PRO A 260 10.23 -28.96 -17.14
CA PRO A 260 9.13 -29.60 -16.40
C PRO A 260 8.67 -28.76 -15.20
N SER A 261 9.60 -28.05 -14.55
CA SER A 261 9.28 -27.15 -13.44
C SER A 261 8.35 -26.01 -13.84
N TYR A 262 8.63 -25.29 -14.94
CA TYR A 262 7.79 -24.17 -15.37
C TYR A 262 6.40 -24.63 -15.85
N VAL A 263 6.31 -25.74 -16.57
CA VAL A 263 5.03 -26.38 -16.91
C VAL A 263 4.27 -26.81 -15.65
N GLY A 264 4.98 -27.36 -14.65
CA GLY A 264 4.45 -27.69 -13.33
C GLY A 264 3.87 -26.49 -12.58
N PHE A 265 4.56 -25.34 -12.56
CA PHE A 265 3.98 -24.12 -11.99
C PHE A 265 2.76 -23.62 -12.77
N GLY A 266 2.73 -23.79 -14.09
CA GLY A 266 1.57 -23.49 -14.95
C GLY A 266 0.33 -24.36 -14.67
N LEU A 267 0.53 -25.58 -14.17
CA LEU A 267 -0.52 -26.50 -13.74
C LEU A 267 -1.09 -26.18 -12.33
N ILE A 268 -0.29 -25.61 -11.42
CA ILE A 268 -0.73 -25.28 -10.04
C ILE A 268 -1.25 -23.84 -9.93
N SER A 269 -0.66 -22.91 -10.69
CA SER A 269 -1.00 -21.49 -10.60
C SER A 269 -2.36 -21.19 -11.24
N PRO A 270 -3.16 -20.26 -10.70
CA PRO A 270 -4.45 -19.89 -11.30
C PRO A 270 -4.28 -19.42 -12.75
N HIS A 271 -5.18 -19.84 -13.65
CA HIS A 271 -5.09 -19.49 -15.08
C HIS A 271 -4.88 -17.99 -15.35
N ILE A 272 -5.53 -17.10 -14.58
CA ILE A 272 -5.36 -15.65 -14.72
C ILE A 272 -3.93 -15.19 -14.44
N VAL A 273 -3.19 -15.87 -13.56
CA VAL A 273 -1.77 -15.60 -13.32
C VAL A 273 -0.97 -15.97 -14.56
N ASN A 274 -1.11 -17.19 -15.08
CA ASN A 274 -0.36 -17.66 -16.24
C ASN A 274 -0.67 -16.86 -17.51
N CYS A 275 -1.93 -16.49 -17.73
CA CYS A 275 -2.32 -15.57 -18.81
C CYS A 275 -1.73 -14.16 -18.62
N SER A 276 -1.58 -13.68 -17.37
CA SER A 276 -0.93 -12.39 -17.08
C SER A 276 0.58 -12.45 -17.34
N VAL A 277 1.25 -13.55 -16.96
CA VAL A 277 2.66 -13.79 -17.29
C VAL A 277 2.82 -13.84 -18.81
N PHE A 278 2.02 -14.62 -19.53
CA PHE A 278 2.10 -14.69 -21.00
C PHE A 278 1.86 -13.33 -21.67
N LEU A 279 0.87 -12.55 -21.22
CA LEU A 279 0.64 -11.18 -21.68
C LEU A 279 1.86 -10.27 -21.40
N GLY A 280 2.52 -10.45 -20.25
CA GLY A 280 3.78 -9.81 -19.92
C GLY A 280 4.90 -10.12 -20.93
N SER A 281 5.03 -11.38 -21.37
CA SER A 281 5.99 -11.80 -22.40
C SER A 281 5.72 -11.09 -23.72
N VAL A 282 4.45 -11.06 -24.16
CA VAL A 282 4.04 -10.40 -25.41
C VAL A 282 4.30 -8.90 -25.38
N ILE A 283 4.00 -8.21 -24.27
CA ILE A 283 4.24 -6.76 -24.16
C ILE A 283 5.74 -6.46 -24.14
N SER A 284 6.53 -7.19 -23.33
CA SER A 284 7.95 -6.91 -23.15
C SER A 284 8.79 -7.30 -24.37
N TRP A 285 8.94 -8.59 -24.62
CA TRP A 285 9.80 -9.10 -25.70
C TRP A 285 9.11 -9.15 -27.06
N GLY A 286 7.77 -9.18 -27.12
CA GLY A 286 7.05 -9.26 -28.39
C GLY A 286 6.82 -7.90 -29.06
N LEU A 287 6.87 -6.81 -28.29
CA LEU A 287 6.53 -5.45 -28.76
C LEU A 287 7.54 -4.41 -28.28
N LEU A 288 7.77 -4.31 -26.97
CA LEU A 288 8.51 -3.18 -26.38
C LEU A 288 10.02 -3.23 -26.66
N TRP A 289 10.68 -4.38 -26.50
CA TRP A 289 12.12 -4.49 -26.77
C TRP A 289 12.47 -4.42 -28.26
N PRO A 290 11.75 -5.07 -29.19
CA PRO A 290 11.95 -4.85 -30.63
C PRO A 290 11.77 -3.37 -31.01
N PHE A 291 10.75 -2.70 -30.46
CA PHE A 291 10.50 -1.28 -30.70
C PHE A 291 11.64 -0.40 -30.18
N ILE A 292 12.07 -0.56 -28.92
CA ILE A 292 13.16 0.25 -28.35
C ILE A 292 14.49 -0.06 -29.06
N SER A 293 14.75 -1.32 -29.43
CA SER A 293 15.91 -1.73 -30.22
C SER A 293 15.99 -1.02 -31.57
N SER A 294 14.84 -0.79 -32.23
CA SER A 294 14.77 -0.01 -33.47
C SER A 294 15.15 1.48 -33.32
N GLN A 295 15.25 1.99 -32.10
CA GLN A 295 15.60 3.39 -31.77
C GLN A 295 17.06 3.55 -31.27
N ALA A 296 17.88 2.51 -31.39
CA ALA A 296 19.32 2.58 -31.15
C ALA A 296 19.98 3.70 -31.98
N GLY A 297 20.96 4.39 -31.38
CA GLY A 297 21.60 5.59 -31.95
C GLY A 297 20.85 6.90 -31.72
N HIS A 298 19.53 6.87 -31.45
CA HIS A 298 18.74 8.09 -31.15
C HIS A 298 18.25 8.15 -29.71
N TRP A 299 17.78 7.03 -29.12
CA TRP A 299 17.31 6.98 -27.73
C TRP A 299 18.42 6.57 -26.74
N TYR A 300 19.39 5.79 -27.21
CA TYR A 300 20.59 5.37 -26.48
C TYR A 300 21.73 5.08 -27.46
N PRO A 301 23.01 5.16 -27.04
CA PRO A 301 24.15 4.89 -27.92
C PRO A 301 24.19 3.43 -28.39
N ASP A 302 24.47 3.26 -29.68
CA ASP A 302 24.51 1.99 -30.42
C ASP A 302 25.83 1.21 -30.26
N ASN A 303 26.82 1.79 -29.57
CA ASN A 303 28.13 1.18 -29.29
C ASN A 303 28.24 0.50 -27.91
N LEU A 304 27.14 0.38 -27.16
CA LEU A 304 27.12 -0.17 -25.80
C LEU A 304 26.86 -1.68 -25.80
N SER A 305 27.30 -2.36 -24.74
CA SER A 305 27.03 -3.79 -24.56
C SER A 305 25.56 -4.06 -24.20
N ASN A 306 25.07 -5.27 -24.50
CA ASN A 306 23.68 -5.66 -24.20
C ASN A 306 23.35 -5.71 -22.69
N SER A 307 24.35 -5.58 -21.81
CA SER A 307 24.21 -5.53 -20.35
C SER A 307 24.27 -4.10 -19.78
N ASP A 308 24.71 -3.10 -20.56
CA ASP A 308 24.90 -1.73 -20.06
C ASP A 308 23.54 -1.04 -19.78
N PHE A 309 23.43 -0.45 -18.58
CA PHE A 309 22.27 0.31 -18.13
C PHE A 309 22.00 1.59 -18.92
N ARG A 310 23.01 2.15 -19.59
CA ARG A 310 22.88 3.28 -20.51
C ARG A 310 22.30 2.88 -21.86
N GLY A 311 22.24 1.57 -22.15
CA GLY A 311 21.63 0.99 -23.35
C GLY A 311 20.26 0.36 -23.09
N LEU A 312 19.91 -0.64 -23.92
CA LEU A 312 18.63 -1.36 -23.86
C LEU A 312 18.35 -1.99 -22.48
N TYR A 313 19.39 -2.41 -21.75
CA TYR A 313 19.24 -3.09 -20.46
C TYR A 313 18.61 -2.20 -19.37
N GLY A 314 18.87 -0.89 -19.41
CA GLY A 314 18.25 0.09 -18.52
C GLY A 314 16.72 0.05 -18.59
N TYR A 315 16.16 0.11 -19.80
CA TYR A 315 14.71 0.00 -20.00
C TYR A 315 14.13 -1.32 -19.48
N LYS A 316 14.81 -2.45 -19.73
CA LYS A 316 14.37 -3.78 -19.28
C LYS A 316 14.20 -3.84 -17.76
N VAL A 317 15.19 -3.36 -17.01
CA VAL A 317 15.19 -3.42 -15.55
C VAL A 317 14.24 -2.39 -14.92
N PHE A 318 14.30 -1.12 -15.34
CA PHE A 318 13.54 -0.05 -14.68
C PHE A 318 12.03 -0.10 -14.95
N ILE A 319 11.59 -0.55 -16.14
CA ILE A 319 10.17 -0.71 -16.45
C ILE A 319 9.58 -1.87 -15.62
N ALA A 320 10.29 -2.99 -15.48
CA ALA A 320 9.88 -4.10 -14.62
C ALA A 320 9.71 -3.66 -13.16
N ILE A 321 10.71 -2.94 -12.63
CA ILE A 321 10.68 -2.34 -11.29
C ILE A 321 9.44 -1.44 -11.10
N SER A 322 9.12 -0.63 -12.10
CA SER A 322 8.02 0.34 -12.03
C SER A 322 6.64 -0.33 -11.96
N ILE A 323 6.43 -1.43 -12.70
CA ILE A 323 5.19 -2.21 -12.62
C ILE A 323 5.06 -2.87 -11.23
N ILE A 324 6.13 -3.48 -10.73
CA ILE A 324 6.18 -4.14 -9.42
C ILE A 324 5.90 -3.16 -8.29
N LEU A 325 6.52 -1.98 -8.34
CA LEU A 325 6.35 -0.92 -7.33
C LEU A 325 4.93 -0.35 -7.33
N GLY A 326 4.31 -0.18 -8.51
CA GLY A 326 2.91 0.28 -8.63
C GLY A 326 1.92 -0.68 -8.00
N ASP A 327 1.98 -1.98 -8.36
CA ASP A 327 1.12 -3.02 -7.80
C ASP A 327 1.30 -3.18 -6.28
N GLY A 328 2.57 -3.22 -5.82
CA GLY A 328 2.91 -3.30 -4.41
C GLY A 328 2.35 -2.13 -3.59
N LEU A 329 2.55 -0.89 -4.08
CA LEU A 329 2.03 0.32 -3.41
C LEU A 329 0.50 0.33 -3.32
N TYR A 330 -0.20 -0.08 -4.39
CA TYR A 330 -1.65 -0.17 -4.39
C TYR A 330 -2.16 -1.15 -3.31
N ASN A 331 -1.61 -2.36 -3.30
CA ASN A 331 -2.00 -3.41 -2.37
C ASN A 331 -1.68 -3.06 -0.91
N LEU A 332 -0.55 -2.38 -0.66
CA LEU A 332 -0.20 -1.82 0.64
C LEU A 332 -1.22 -0.78 1.12
N VAL A 333 -1.57 0.21 0.29
CA VAL A 333 -2.55 1.25 0.63
C VAL A 333 -3.93 0.64 0.88
N LYS A 334 -4.36 -0.31 0.03
CA LYS A 334 -5.60 -1.08 0.19
C LYS A 334 -5.68 -1.76 1.55
N ILE A 335 -4.60 -2.39 2.00
CA ILE A 335 -4.54 -3.09 3.29
C ILE A 335 -4.58 -2.11 4.46
N PHE A 336 -3.86 -0.98 4.41
CA PHE A 336 -4.01 0.06 5.43
C PHE A 336 -5.43 0.63 5.51
N VAL A 337 -6.13 0.78 4.37
CA VAL A 337 -7.55 1.18 4.34
C VAL A 337 -8.46 0.10 4.93
N VAL A 338 -8.21 -1.20 4.68
CA VAL A 338 -8.99 -2.30 5.27
C VAL A 338 -8.76 -2.39 6.78
N ILE A 339 -7.50 -2.39 7.24
CA ILE A 339 -7.14 -2.40 8.67
C ILE A 339 -7.72 -1.17 9.38
N GLY A 340 -7.59 0.03 8.80
CA GLY A 340 -8.19 1.25 9.33
C GLY A 340 -9.71 1.18 9.44
N ARG A 341 -10.40 0.59 8.45
CA ARG A 341 -11.85 0.36 8.48
C ARG A 341 -12.28 -0.63 9.56
N GLU A 342 -11.52 -1.70 9.79
CA GLU A 342 -11.86 -2.67 10.84
C GLU A 342 -11.54 -2.15 12.25
N LEU A 343 -10.44 -1.41 12.42
CA LEU A 343 -10.16 -0.68 13.67
C LEU A 343 -11.25 0.37 13.98
N CYS A 344 -11.76 1.07 12.97
CA CYS A 344 -12.89 2.00 13.12
C CYS A 344 -14.25 1.30 13.37
N LYS A 345 -14.34 -0.02 13.21
CA LYS A 345 -15.57 -0.81 13.44
C LYS A 345 -15.56 -1.59 14.76
N MET A 346 -14.49 -1.53 15.56
CA MET A 346 -14.42 -2.20 16.85
C MET A 346 -15.35 -1.54 17.89
N GLN A 347 -16.64 -1.82 17.80
CA GLN A 347 -17.48 -1.97 18.99
C GLN A 347 -17.25 -3.37 19.58
N PRO A 348 -17.31 -3.53 20.92
CA PRO A 348 -17.30 -4.84 21.55
C PRO A 348 -18.65 -5.53 21.29
N LYS A 349 -18.73 -6.33 20.22
CA LYS A 349 -19.85 -7.25 20.00
C LYS A 349 -19.45 -8.68 20.33
N GLN A 350 -19.80 -9.07 21.55
CA GLN A 350 -20.01 -10.45 21.92
C GLN A 350 -21.29 -10.93 21.21
N SER A 351 -21.21 -12.06 20.51
CA SER A 351 -22.39 -12.73 19.94
C SER A 351 -22.09 -14.21 19.74
N ASP A 352 -22.73 -15.03 20.56
CA ASP A 352 -22.86 -16.46 20.32
C ASP A 352 -23.52 -16.72 18.96
N ILE A 353 -23.12 -17.82 18.31
CA ILE A 353 -23.75 -18.28 17.06
C ILE A 353 -24.46 -19.60 17.38
N PRO A 354 -25.80 -19.64 17.48
CA PRO A 354 -26.53 -20.88 17.32
C PRO A 354 -26.59 -21.25 15.83
N ILE A 355 -26.79 -22.53 15.51
CA ILE A 355 -27.63 -23.02 14.38
C ILE A 355 -27.66 -24.55 14.40
N GLN A 356 -28.85 -25.12 14.33
CA GLN A 356 -29.09 -26.53 14.00
C GLN A 356 -29.10 -26.74 12.48
N ALA A 357 -28.58 -27.90 12.05
CA ALA A 357 -28.93 -28.70 10.87
C ALA A 357 -29.33 -28.02 9.53
N VAL A 358 -28.67 -28.44 8.43
CA VAL A 358 -29.26 -29.14 7.27
C VAL A 358 -28.13 -29.91 6.55
N GLU A 359 -28.46 -31.01 5.89
CA GLU A 359 -27.57 -32.02 5.27
C GLU A 359 -26.85 -31.55 3.99
N ASP A 360 -25.59 -31.98 3.84
CA ASP A 360 -24.80 -32.07 2.59
C ASP A 360 -23.43 -32.70 2.98
N ASP A 361 -23.30 -34.03 2.92
CA ASP A 361 -22.24 -34.79 3.64
C ASP A 361 -20.80 -34.41 3.19
N GLU A 362 -20.52 -34.36 1.88
CA GLU A 362 -19.20 -33.95 1.35
C GLU A 362 -18.83 -32.51 1.73
N ARG A 363 -19.84 -31.64 1.84
CA ARG A 363 -19.66 -30.23 2.18
C ARG A 363 -19.42 -30.06 3.67
N LEU A 364 -20.00 -30.94 4.48
CA LEU A 364 -19.79 -31.02 5.92
C LEU A 364 -18.38 -31.54 6.25
N GLU A 365 -17.87 -32.54 5.52
CA GLU A 365 -16.47 -32.98 5.64
C GLU A 365 -15.48 -31.85 5.26
N GLN A 366 -15.68 -31.18 4.11
CA GLN A 366 -14.85 -30.04 3.69
C GLN A 366 -14.84 -28.91 4.72
N LEU A 367 -16.01 -28.58 5.30
CA LEU A 367 -16.13 -27.60 6.38
C LEU A 367 -15.45 -28.06 7.68
N THR A 368 -15.34 -29.36 7.93
CA THR A 368 -14.73 -29.92 9.14
C THR A 368 -13.21 -29.91 9.04
N ASP A 369 -12.65 -30.26 7.88
CA ASP A 369 -11.20 -30.18 7.63
C ASP A 369 -10.68 -28.74 7.58
N GLU A 370 -11.38 -27.82 6.91
CA GLU A 370 -10.98 -26.39 6.89
C GLU A 370 -11.08 -25.77 8.31
N LYS A 371 -12.06 -26.19 9.12
CA LYS A 371 -12.13 -25.83 10.55
C LYS A 371 -10.95 -26.39 11.34
N LEU A 372 -10.60 -27.67 11.18
CA LEU A 372 -9.49 -28.30 11.90
C LEU A 372 -8.14 -27.65 11.57
N GLN A 373 -7.88 -27.38 10.28
CA GLN A 373 -6.69 -26.64 9.84
C GLN A 373 -6.64 -25.23 10.44
N THR A 374 -7.76 -24.51 10.40
CA THR A 374 -7.89 -23.17 10.99
C THR A 374 -7.70 -23.19 12.50
N GLU A 375 -8.27 -24.15 13.22
CA GLU A 375 -8.13 -24.28 14.67
C GLU A 375 -6.67 -24.54 15.05
N VAL A 376 -6.01 -25.55 14.45
CA VAL A 376 -4.61 -25.89 14.74
C VAL A 376 -3.67 -24.72 14.45
N PHE A 377 -3.88 -24.00 13.33
CA PHE A 377 -3.05 -22.86 12.94
C PHE A 377 -3.24 -21.61 13.83
N LEU A 378 -4.44 -21.40 14.39
CA LEU A 378 -4.75 -20.26 15.26
C LEU A 378 -4.47 -20.54 16.75
N LYS A 379 -4.61 -21.80 17.20
CA LYS A 379 -4.42 -22.24 18.59
C LYS A 379 -3.04 -21.90 19.13
N ASP A 380 -1.99 -22.16 18.35
CA ASP A 380 -0.60 -21.82 18.66
C ASP A 380 -0.21 -20.45 18.06
N SER A 381 -1.03 -19.41 18.28
CA SER A 381 -0.72 -18.09 17.75
C SER A 381 0.53 -17.46 18.41
N ILE A 382 1.40 -16.88 17.58
CA ILE A 382 2.54 -16.07 18.04
C ILE A 382 1.99 -14.71 18.50
N PRO A 383 2.27 -14.25 19.74
CA PRO A 383 1.75 -12.99 20.25
C PRO A 383 2.22 -11.78 19.45
N SER A 384 1.29 -10.89 19.14
CA SER A 384 1.54 -9.65 18.38
C SER A 384 2.63 -8.77 19.01
N TRP A 385 2.64 -8.66 20.34
CA TRP A 385 3.65 -7.87 21.06
C TRP A 385 5.05 -8.47 20.92
N PHE A 386 5.18 -9.81 20.92
CA PHE A 386 6.46 -10.52 20.83
C PHE A 386 7.09 -10.35 19.44
N ALA A 387 6.26 -10.42 18.39
CA ALA A 387 6.68 -10.15 17.02
C ALA A 387 7.23 -8.71 16.90
N ALA A 388 6.46 -7.71 17.35
CA ALA A 388 6.86 -6.31 17.30
C ALA A 388 8.12 -6.01 18.15
N SER A 389 8.20 -6.53 19.38
CA SER A 389 9.38 -6.32 20.25
C SER A 389 10.63 -6.99 19.69
N GLY A 390 10.50 -8.19 19.11
CA GLY A 390 11.60 -8.90 18.47
C GLY A 390 12.14 -8.13 17.26
N TYR A 391 11.24 -7.62 16.40
CA TYR A 391 11.64 -6.77 15.27
C TYR A 391 12.36 -5.51 15.71
N ILE A 392 11.79 -4.75 16.67
CA ILE A 392 12.36 -3.50 17.16
C ILE A 392 13.74 -3.73 17.81
N LEU A 393 13.90 -4.78 18.63
CA LEU A 393 15.16 -5.09 19.30
C LEU A 393 16.26 -5.48 18.30
N LEU A 394 15.97 -6.38 17.36
CA LEU A 394 16.92 -6.78 16.32
C LEU A 394 17.25 -5.62 15.39
N ALA A 395 16.28 -4.75 15.06
CA ALA A 395 16.49 -3.61 14.18
C ALA A 395 17.35 -2.55 14.87
N ALA A 396 17.14 -2.30 16.17
CA ALA A 396 17.98 -1.40 16.95
C ALA A 396 19.42 -1.92 17.09
N LEU A 397 19.60 -3.22 17.36
CA LEU A 397 20.93 -3.85 17.40
C LEU A 397 21.64 -3.71 16.05
N SER A 398 20.96 -4.08 14.96
CA SER A 398 21.52 -4.04 13.60
C SER A 398 21.80 -2.61 13.12
N THR A 399 20.94 -1.63 13.48
CA THR A 399 21.18 -0.20 13.25
C THR A 399 22.43 0.31 13.94
N ALA A 400 22.78 -0.23 15.12
CA ALA A 400 23.99 0.12 15.84
C ALA A 400 25.25 -0.56 15.28
N THR A 401 25.14 -1.81 14.81
CA THR A 401 26.30 -2.64 14.42
C THR A 401 26.67 -2.59 12.94
N VAL A 402 25.70 -2.51 12.03
CA VAL A 402 25.96 -2.44 10.57
C VAL A 402 26.91 -1.29 10.18
N PRO A 403 26.81 -0.07 10.75
CA PRO A 403 27.75 1.02 10.43
C PRO A 403 29.21 0.76 10.85
N PHE A 404 29.48 -0.18 11.77
CA PHE A 404 30.86 -0.60 12.07
C PHE A 404 31.40 -1.57 11.03
N ILE A 405 30.52 -2.34 10.36
CA ILE A 405 30.91 -3.19 9.23
C ILE A 405 31.11 -2.32 7.99
N PHE A 406 30.14 -1.44 7.68
CA PHE A 406 30.14 -0.56 6.51
C PHE A 406 30.05 0.91 6.94
N PRO A 407 31.18 1.60 7.20
CA PRO A 407 31.20 3.01 7.63
C PRO A 407 30.49 3.99 6.70
N GLN A 408 30.41 3.65 5.41
CA GLN A 408 29.68 4.38 4.38
C GLN A 408 28.16 4.41 4.67
N LEU A 409 27.60 3.33 5.23
CA LEU A 409 26.18 3.20 5.53
C LEU A 409 25.86 3.66 6.96
N LYS A 410 25.70 4.97 7.13
CA LYS A 410 25.42 5.64 8.41
C LYS A 410 24.14 5.10 9.10
N TRP A 411 24.14 5.07 10.43
CA TRP A 411 23.06 4.48 11.25
C TRP A 411 21.64 4.93 10.87
N TYR A 412 21.44 6.21 10.51
CA TYR A 412 20.12 6.72 10.16
C TYR A 412 19.60 6.18 8.81
N LEU A 413 20.50 5.79 7.89
CA LEU A 413 20.13 5.11 6.64
C LEU A 413 19.73 3.66 6.93
N VAL A 414 20.48 2.96 7.80
CA VAL A 414 20.13 1.60 8.26
C VAL A 414 18.75 1.59 8.95
N LEU A 415 18.49 2.58 9.81
CA LEU A 415 17.17 2.75 10.43
C LEU A 415 16.06 3.00 9.40
N PHE A 416 16.35 3.75 8.34
CA PHE A 416 15.40 3.98 7.24
C PHE A 416 15.16 2.71 6.40
N CYS A 417 16.18 1.86 6.18
CA CYS A 417 15.98 0.51 5.61
C CYS A 417 14.97 -0.28 6.44
N TYR A 418 15.14 -0.35 7.77
CA TYR A 418 14.23 -1.12 8.63
C TYR A 418 12.84 -0.50 8.82
N PHE A 419 12.69 0.81 8.59
CA PHE A 419 11.37 1.42 8.48
C PHE A 419 10.63 0.99 7.20
N LEU A 420 11.34 0.89 6.07
CA LEU A 420 10.76 0.51 4.78
C LEU A 420 10.61 -1.01 4.59
N ALA A 421 11.46 -1.81 5.22
CA ALA A 421 11.57 -3.26 4.97
C ALA A 421 10.26 -4.05 5.18
N PRO A 422 9.42 -3.81 6.20
CA PRO A 422 8.16 -4.56 6.37
C PRO A 422 7.15 -4.32 5.24
N ALA A 423 7.13 -3.12 4.67
CA ALA A 423 6.29 -2.77 3.52
C ALA A 423 6.72 -3.54 2.26
N ILE A 424 8.04 -3.56 1.99
CA ILE A 424 8.63 -4.31 0.89
C ILE A 424 8.42 -5.82 1.07
N ALA A 425 8.67 -6.33 2.28
CA ALA A 425 8.53 -7.75 2.61
C ALA A 425 7.08 -8.24 2.41
N PHE A 426 6.09 -7.42 2.78
CA PHE A 426 4.69 -7.70 2.47
C PHE A 426 4.44 -7.80 0.95
N CYS A 427 4.90 -6.81 0.17
CA CYS A 427 4.69 -6.79 -1.28
C CYS A 427 5.35 -7.99 -1.98
N ASN A 428 6.57 -8.36 -1.57
CA ASN A 428 7.26 -9.54 -2.08
C ASN A 428 6.53 -10.85 -1.73
N SER A 429 6.13 -11.00 -0.47
CA SER A 429 5.41 -12.20 0.00
C SER A 429 4.03 -12.34 -0.65
N TYR A 430 3.36 -11.22 -0.95
CA TYR A 430 2.10 -11.20 -1.71
C TYR A 430 2.31 -11.64 -3.16
N GLY A 431 3.33 -11.11 -3.83
CA GLY A 431 3.71 -11.51 -5.19
C GLY A 431 4.02 -13.01 -5.28
N MET A 432 4.92 -13.51 -4.41
CA MET A 432 5.24 -14.95 -4.31
C MET A 432 3.98 -15.79 -4.04
N GLY A 433 3.08 -15.32 -3.18
CA GLY A 433 1.82 -16.00 -2.88
C GLY A 433 0.88 -16.19 -4.08
N LEU A 434 1.06 -15.41 -5.16
CA LEU A 434 0.33 -15.51 -6.42
C LEU A 434 1.10 -16.25 -7.53
N THR A 435 2.39 -15.95 -7.71
CA THR A 435 3.19 -16.39 -8.88
C THR A 435 4.22 -17.47 -8.56
N ASN A 436 4.47 -17.76 -7.28
CA ASN A 436 5.62 -18.53 -6.80
C ASN A 436 7.00 -17.92 -7.10
N LEU A 437 7.06 -16.66 -7.54
CA LEU A 437 8.33 -15.96 -7.82
C LEU A 437 8.75 -15.09 -6.63
N ASN A 438 10.01 -15.24 -6.23
CA ASN A 438 10.62 -14.38 -5.24
C ASN A 438 11.29 -13.18 -5.92
N LEU A 439 10.70 -11.99 -5.77
CA LEU A 439 11.19 -10.75 -6.36
C LEU A 439 12.07 -9.94 -5.39
N ALA A 440 12.54 -10.56 -4.29
CA ALA A 440 13.48 -9.96 -3.35
C ALA A 440 14.75 -9.36 -4.01
N PRO A 441 15.37 -9.97 -5.04
CA PRO A 441 16.47 -9.33 -5.76
C PRO A 441 16.08 -8.00 -6.41
N THR A 442 14.86 -7.90 -6.95
CA THR A 442 14.34 -6.68 -7.58
C THR A 442 14.12 -5.58 -6.55
N TYR A 443 13.54 -5.90 -5.39
CA TYR A 443 13.42 -4.93 -4.29
C TYR A 443 14.78 -4.55 -3.68
N GLY A 444 15.74 -5.48 -3.64
CA GLY A 444 17.13 -5.21 -3.30
C GLY A 444 17.74 -4.16 -4.23
N LYS A 445 17.56 -4.31 -5.55
CA LYS A 445 18.00 -3.34 -6.57
C LYS A 445 17.36 -1.95 -6.41
N ILE A 446 16.06 -1.87 -6.04
CA ILE A 446 15.42 -0.58 -5.72
C ILE A 446 16.12 0.11 -4.54
N ALA A 447 16.42 -0.65 -3.47
CA ALA A 447 17.16 -0.12 -2.32
C ALA A 447 18.58 0.28 -2.72
N LEU A 448 19.28 -0.54 -3.49
CA LEU A 448 20.61 -0.29 -4.03
C LEU A 448 20.68 1.09 -4.70
N PHE A 449 19.80 1.36 -5.67
CA PHE A 449 19.71 2.64 -6.35
C PHE A 449 19.43 3.81 -5.39
N ALA A 450 18.40 3.66 -4.54
CA ALA A 450 17.99 4.72 -3.62
C ALA A 450 19.10 5.08 -2.61
N PHE A 451 19.75 4.09 -1.99
CA PHE A 451 20.76 4.32 -0.97
C PHE A 451 22.13 4.71 -1.54
N ALA A 452 22.50 4.23 -2.73
CA ALA A 452 23.67 4.75 -3.45
C ALA A 452 23.50 6.24 -3.77
N SER A 453 22.34 6.64 -4.29
CA SER A 453 22.02 8.04 -4.60
C SER A 453 21.98 8.94 -3.35
N LEU A 454 21.43 8.44 -2.23
CA LEU A 454 21.36 9.20 -0.96
C LEU A 454 22.71 9.40 -0.27
N VAL A 455 23.71 8.56 -0.56
CA VAL A 455 25.08 8.70 -0.04
C VAL A 455 25.97 9.50 -0.98
N GLY A 456 25.76 9.36 -2.29
CA GLY A 456 26.52 10.06 -3.33
C GLY A 456 27.90 9.45 -3.57
N SER A 457 28.81 10.23 -4.15
CA SER A 457 30.12 9.75 -4.64
C SER A 457 31.07 9.26 -3.56
N ASP A 458 30.88 9.63 -2.29
CA ASP A 458 31.71 9.22 -1.16
C ASP A 458 31.12 7.99 -0.45
N GLY A 459 31.37 6.81 -1.02
CA GLY A 459 30.96 5.53 -0.41
C GLY A 459 29.64 4.94 -0.93
N GLY A 460 29.03 5.56 -1.95
CA GLY A 460 27.69 5.21 -2.43
C GLY A 460 27.56 3.77 -2.95
N VAL A 461 28.61 3.23 -3.59
CA VAL A 461 28.59 1.87 -4.14
C VAL A 461 28.45 0.85 -3.01
N ILE A 462 29.34 0.92 -2.02
CA ILE A 462 29.31 0.02 -0.85
C ILE A 462 28.04 0.21 -0.02
N ALA A 463 27.60 1.46 0.19
CA ALA A 463 26.38 1.74 0.94
C ALA A 463 25.10 1.21 0.24
N GLY A 464 25.00 1.37 -1.09
CA GLY A 464 23.92 0.83 -1.90
C GLY A 464 23.90 -0.70 -1.89
N LEU A 465 25.05 -1.35 -2.10
CA LEU A 465 25.17 -2.81 -2.06
C LEU A 465 24.87 -3.40 -0.68
N ALA A 466 25.27 -2.73 0.41
CA ALA A 466 24.92 -3.15 1.77
C ALA A 466 23.41 -2.96 2.07
N ALA A 467 22.81 -1.85 1.65
CA ALA A 467 21.37 -1.61 1.78
C ALA A 467 20.53 -2.59 0.94
N CYS A 468 21.02 -2.96 -0.25
CA CYS A 468 20.49 -4.02 -1.09
C CYS A 468 20.39 -5.34 -0.31
N GLY A 469 21.51 -5.77 0.31
CA GLY A 469 21.55 -7.00 1.10
C GLY A 469 20.56 -7.00 2.27
N ILE A 470 20.45 -5.88 2.99
CA ILE A 470 19.46 -5.71 4.07
C ILE A 470 18.03 -5.96 3.57
N ILE A 471 17.62 -5.24 2.51
CA ILE A 471 16.24 -5.31 2.00
C ILE A 471 15.96 -6.67 1.33
N MET A 472 16.91 -7.20 0.56
CA MET A 472 16.78 -8.50 -0.11
C MET A 472 16.68 -9.65 0.89
N SER A 473 17.52 -9.67 1.93
CA SER A 473 17.50 -10.72 2.96
C SER A 473 16.18 -10.71 3.74
N ILE A 474 15.68 -9.54 4.14
CA ILE A 474 14.37 -9.42 4.79
C ILE A 474 13.24 -9.83 3.84
N ALA A 475 13.21 -9.33 2.60
CA ALA A 475 12.13 -9.62 1.66
C ALA A 475 12.04 -11.11 1.30
N CYS A 476 13.18 -11.79 1.15
CA CYS A 476 13.23 -13.21 0.82
C CYS A 476 12.81 -14.09 2.00
N SER A 477 13.52 -14.00 3.13
CA SER A 477 13.28 -14.84 4.32
C SER A 477 11.85 -14.72 4.87
N THR A 478 11.23 -13.56 4.66
CA THR A 478 9.82 -13.32 4.99
C THR A 478 8.85 -14.01 4.04
N ALA A 479 9.13 -14.00 2.73
CA ALA A 479 8.32 -14.68 1.73
C ALA A 479 8.41 -16.20 1.88
N ASP A 480 9.62 -16.71 2.12
CA ASP A 480 9.88 -18.11 2.45
C ASP A 480 9.08 -18.54 3.69
N LEU A 481 9.09 -17.74 4.77
CA LEU A 481 8.28 -18.00 5.97
C LEU A 481 6.76 -18.01 5.69
N MET A 482 6.25 -17.14 4.82
CA MET A 482 4.82 -17.18 4.44
C MET A 482 4.48 -18.43 3.63
N GLN A 483 5.38 -18.88 2.75
CA GLN A 483 5.25 -20.14 2.03
C GLN A 483 5.29 -21.34 3.00
N ASP A 484 6.20 -21.36 3.97
CA ASP A 484 6.27 -22.41 4.99
C ASP A 484 5.07 -22.39 5.95
N PHE A 485 4.48 -21.22 6.24
CA PHE A 485 3.18 -21.16 6.94
C PHE A 485 2.04 -21.74 6.10
N LYS A 486 2.04 -21.59 4.76
CA LYS A 486 1.09 -22.32 3.90
C LYS A 486 1.35 -23.82 3.96
N SER A 487 2.61 -24.25 3.91
CA SER A 487 2.98 -25.67 4.03
C SER A 487 2.46 -26.25 5.36
N GLY A 488 2.76 -25.58 6.48
CA GLY A 488 2.36 -26.01 7.82
C GLY A 488 0.84 -26.00 8.05
N TYR A 489 0.10 -25.04 7.48
CA TYR A 489 -1.37 -25.03 7.50
C TYR A 489 -1.95 -26.31 6.86
N LEU A 490 -1.40 -26.73 5.73
CA LEU A 490 -1.86 -27.91 4.98
C LEU A 490 -1.33 -29.25 5.54
N THR A 491 -0.20 -29.28 6.27
CA THR A 491 0.31 -30.49 6.94
C THR A 491 -0.14 -30.64 8.40
N LEU A 492 -1.01 -29.75 8.89
CA LEU A 492 -1.44 -29.67 10.29
C LEU A 492 -0.25 -29.57 11.27
N SER A 493 0.70 -28.69 10.92
CA SER A 493 1.87 -28.31 11.72
C SER A 493 1.61 -26.99 12.47
N SER A 494 2.20 -26.84 13.66
CA SER A 494 1.97 -25.65 14.50
C SER A 494 2.72 -24.43 13.95
N ALA A 495 2.04 -23.28 13.86
CA ALA A 495 2.65 -22.03 13.41
C ALA A 495 3.84 -21.59 14.29
N ARG A 496 3.85 -21.93 15.59
CA ARG A 496 5.03 -21.74 16.46
C ARG A 496 6.19 -22.64 16.06
N SER A 497 5.91 -23.91 15.73
CA SER A 497 6.95 -24.85 15.31
C SER A 497 7.61 -24.39 14.01
N MET A 498 6.82 -23.98 13.00
CA MET A 498 7.33 -23.42 11.74
C MET A 498 8.19 -22.18 11.96
N PHE A 499 7.75 -21.24 12.80
CA PHE A 499 8.52 -20.03 13.10
C PHE A 499 9.85 -20.32 13.81
N VAL A 500 9.87 -21.24 14.78
CA VAL A 500 11.10 -21.67 15.45
C VAL A 500 12.02 -22.43 14.49
N ALA A 501 11.47 -23.28 13.61
CA ALA A 501 12.23 -23.98 12.58
C ALA A 501 12.91 -23.00 11.60
N GLN A 502 12.20 -21.93 11.19
CA GLN A 502 12.75 -20.86 10.36
C GLN A 502 13.93 -20.18 11.05
N LEU A 503 13.79 -19.81 12.33
CA LEU A 503 14.87 -19.16 13.09
C LEU A 503 16.10 -20.07 13.25
N ILE A 504 15.91 -21.37 13.52
CA ILE A 504 17.02 -22.32 13.59
C ILE A 504 17.72 -22.45 12.24
N GLY A 505 16.95 -22.59 11.15
CA GLY A 505 17.49 -22.67 9.79
C GLY A 505 18.26 -21.41 9.38
N LEU A 506 17.78 -20.22 9.74
CA LEU A 506 18.49 -18.96 9.51
C LEU A 506 19.79 -18.86 10.32
N ILE A 507 19.80 -19.28 11.60
CA ILE A 507 21.02 -19.31 12.43
C ILE A 507 22.06 -20.26 11.82
N LEU A 508 21.64 -21.45 11.38
CA LEU A 508 22.50 -22.39 10.66
C LEU A 508 23.01 -21.79 9.34
N GLY A 509 22.13 -21.18 8.56
CA GLY A 509 22.45 -20.51 7.30
C GLY A 509 23.46 -19.39 7.45
N CYS A 510 23.39 -18.60 8.53
CA CYS A 510 24.35 -17.52 8.81
C CYS A 510 25.80 -18.01 8.96
N ILE A 511 26.01 -19.31 9.23
CA ILE A 511 27.32 -19.94 9.34
C ILE A 511 27.63 -20.73 8.07
N ILE A 512 26.69 -21.58 7.64
CA ILE A 512 26.86 -22.53 6.52
C ILE A 512 26.99 -21.79 5.18
N ALA A 513 26.16 -20.79 4.89
CA ALA A 513 26.20 -20.12 3.60
C ALA A 513 27.50 -19.29 3.39
N PRO A 514 28.02 -18.53 4.37
CA PRO A 514 29.34 -17.93 4.26
C PRO A 514 30.48 -18.95 4.13
N LEU A 515 30.42 -20.09 4.84
CA LEU A 515 31.42 -21.17 4.71
C LEU A 515 31.44 -21.79 3.32
N THR A 516 30.27 -22.10 2.75
CA THR A 516 30.19 -22.66 1.39
C THR A 516 30.62 -21.66 0.33
N LEU A 517 30.30 -20.36 0.47
CA LEU A 517 30.86 -19.36 -0.43
C LEU A 517 32.38 -19.26 -0.31
N TRP A 518 32.90 -19.23 0.91
CA TRP A 518 34.34 -19.13 1.17
C TRP A 518 35.11 -20.30 0.56
N LEU A 519 34.53 -21.50 0.58
CA LEU A 519 35.08 -22.67 -0.13
C LEU A 519 35.18 -22.41 -1.64
N PHE A 520 34.11 -21.93 -2.29
CA PHE A 520 34.16 -21.60 -3.72
C PHE A 520 35.18 -20.50 -4.03
N TRP A 521 35.20 -19.41 -3.25
CA TRP A 521 36.11 -18.27 -3.42
C TRP A 521 37.59 -18.61 -3.22
N THR A 522 37.90 -19.62 -2.40
CA THR A 522 39.29 -20.06 -2.16
C THR A 522 39.74 -21.20 -3.09
N ALA A 523 38.80 -21.93 -3.69
CA ALA A 523 39.09 -23.11 -4.52
C ALA A 523 39.03 -22.85 -6.04
N PHE A 524 38.27 -21.85 -6.50
CA PHE A 524 38.04 -21.55 -7.91
C PHE A 524 38.26 -20.08 -8.23
N ASP A 525 38.66 -19.77 -9.46
CA ASP A 525 38.77 -18.38 -9.91
C ASP A 525 37.39 -17.84 -10.32
N ILE A 526 36.73 -17.18 -9.38
CA ILE A 526 35.38 -16.62 -9.56
C ILE A 526 35.46 -15.29 -10.33
N GLY A 527 34.47 -15.02 -11.18
CA GLY A 527 34.32 -13.73 -11.88
C GLY A 527 35.19 -13.58 -13.14
N ASP A 528 35.92 -14.62 -13.56
CA ASP A 528 36.52 -14.64 -14.90
C ASP A 528 35.41 -14.81 -15.97
N PRO A 529 35.24 -13.88 -16.94
CA PRO A 529 34.25 -14.00 -18.00
C PRO A 529 34.40 -15.25 -18.87
N ASP A 530 35.63 -15.74 -19.03
CA ASP A 530 35.97 -16.94 -19.83
C ASP A 530 36.07 -18.21 -18.95
N GLY A 531 35.94 -18.09 -17.62
CA GLY A 531 36.01 -19.18 -16.66
C GLY A 531 34.68 -19.92 -16.41
N GLU A 532 34.71 -21.02 -15.64
CA GLU A 532 33.50 -21.78 -15.29
C GLU A 532 32.54 -20.95 -14.41
N TYR A 533 33.08 -20.17 -13.47
CA TYR A 533 32.33 -19.44 -12.45
C TYR A 533 32.24 -17.94 -12.75
N LYS A 534 31.65 -17.60 -13.90
CA LYS A 534 31.55 -16.24 -14.47
C LYS A 534 30.96 -15.17 -13.52
N ALA A 535 30.17 -15.55 -12.52
CA ALA A 535 29.50 -14.67 -11.55
C ALA A 535 28.77 -13.46 -12.21
N PRO A 536 27.91 -13.68 -13.23
CA PRO A 536 27.45 -12.64 -14.17
C PRO A 536 26.69 -11.48 -13.51
N PHE A 537 26.11 -11.69 -12.33
CA PHE A 537 25.41 -10.64 -11.60
C PHE A 537 26.31 -9.72 -10.78
N ALA A 538 27.55 -10.07 -10.46
CA ALA A 538 28.43 -9.21 -9.67
C ALA A 538 28.68 -7.86 -10.36
N ILE A 539 29.09 -7.90 -11.63
CA ILE A 539 29.31 -6.72 -12.50
C ILE A 539 28.03 -5.89 -12.59
N MET A 540 26.91 -6.51 -12.95
CA MET A 540 25.61 -5.86 -13.08
C MET A 540 25.16 -5.14 -11.79
N PHE A 541 25.34 -5.75 -10.60
CA PHE A 541 24.99 -5.08 -9.34
C PHE A 541 25.94 -3.90 -9.01
N ARG A 542 27.21 -3.97 -9.42
CA ARG A 542 28.17 -2.86 -9.25
C ARG A 542 27.83 -1.69 -10.16
N GLU A 543 27.55 -1.93 -11.45
CA GLU A 543 27.11 -0.92 -12.41
C GLU A 543 25.80 -0.23 -11.97
N MET A 544 24.82 -0.98 -11.45
CA MET A 544 23.62 -0.40 -10.84
C MET A 544 23.95 0.57 -9.70
N ALA A 545 24.98 0.25 -8.88
CA ALA A 545 25.32 1.07 -7.72
C ALA A 545 26.01 2.38 -8.15
N ILE A 546 26.87 2.29 -9.16
CA ILE A 546 27.49 3.44 -9.82
C ILE A 546 26.41 4.34 -10.45
N LEU A 547 25.49 3.77 -11.23
CA LEU A 547 24.38 4.50 -11.85
C LEU A 547 23.45 5.16 -10.81
N GLY A 548 23.33 4.56 -9.61
CA GLY A 548 22.64 5.18 -8.47
C GLY A 548 23.31 6.46 -7.97
N ILE A 549 24.64 6.53 -8.00
CA ILE A 549 25.43 7.74 -7.65
C ILE A 549 25.25 8.82 -8.73
N GLU A 550 25.33 8.44 -10.01
CA GLU A 550 25.12 9.38 -11.13
C GLU A 550 23.69 9.91 -11.23
N GLY A 551 22.73 9.14 -10.70
CA GLY A 551 21.31 9.48 -10.64
C GLY A 551 20.57 9.28 -11.96
N PHE A 552 19.28 9.62 -11.96
CA PHE A 552 18.38 9.39 -13.11
C PHE A 552 18.79 10.10 -14.41
N SER A 553 19.71 11.08 -14.35
CA SER A 553 20.33 11.73 -15.50
C SER A 553 21.22 10.82 -16.35
N ALA A 554 21.68 9.69 -15.82
CA ALA A 554 22.48 8.70 -16.55
C ALA A 554 21.63 7.61 -17.25
N LEU A 555 20.30 7.65 -17.11
CA LEU A 555 19.41 6.75 -17.84
C LEU A 555 19.19 7.20 -19.30
N PRO A 556 18.95 6.27 -20.23
CA PRO A 556 18.69 6.59 -21.62
C PRO A 556 17.37 7.35 -21.83
N LEU A 557 17.24 8.00 -22.98
CA LEU A 557 16.18 8.98 -23.27
C LEU A 557 14.78 8.35 -23.12
N HIS A 558 13.84 9.08 -22.52
CA HIS A 558 12.47 8.62 -22.24
C HIS A 558 12.32 7.39 -21.31
N CYS A 559 13.41 6.80 -20.80
CA CYS A 559 13.32 5.63 -19.90
C CYS A 559 12.43 5.93 -18.68
N LEU A 560 12.62 7.09 -18.04
CA LEU A 560 11.85 7.50 -16.87
C LEU A 560 10.38 7.83 -17.21
N ASP A 561 10.11 8.43 -18.38
CA ASP A 561 8.74 8.71 -18.86
C ASP A 561 7.94 7.41 -19.01
N ILE A 562 8.54 6.40 -19.66
CA ILE A 562 7.95 5.08 -19.86
C ILE A 562 7.76 4.37 -18.50
N CYS A 563 8.73 4.46 -17.60
CA CYS A 563 8.61 3.93 -16.24
C CYS A 563 7.42 4.53 -15.49
N CYS A 564 7.24 5.85 -15.53
CA CYS A 564 6.09 6.52 -14.95
C CYS A 564 4.77 6.06 -15.58
N ALA A 565 4.71 5.92 -16.92
CA ALA A 565 3.52 5.42 -17.61
C ALA A 565 3.14 4.00 -17.15
N PHE A 566 4.10 3.08 -17.07
CA PHE A 566 3.86 1.70 -16.60
C PHE A 566 3.51 1.63 -15.11
N PHE A 567 4.08 2.50 -14.27
CA PHE A 567 3.72 2.62 -12.85
C PHE A 567 2.25 3.04 -12.67
N PHE A 568 1.80 4.10 -13.36
CA PHE A 568 0.40 4.54 -13.29
C PHE A 568 -0.56 3.55 -13.97
N LEU A 569 -0.12 2.84 -15.02
CA LEU A 569 -0.88 1.76 -15.64
C LEU A 569 -1.10 0.60 -14.67
N ALA A 570 -0.07 0.18 -13.91
CA ALA A 570 -0.21 -0.84 -12.88
C ALA A 570 -1.24 -0.43 -11.81
N LEU A 571 -1.13 0.79 -11.28
CA LEU A 571 -2.12 1.35 -10.35
C LEU A 571 -3.55 1.35 -10.93
N ALA A 572 -3.70 1.73 -12.20
CA ALA A 572 -4.99 1.77 -12.89
C ALA A 572 -5.59 0.37 -13.10
N ILE A 573 -4.78 -0.63 -13.47
CA ILE A 573 -5.22 -2.03 -13.62
C ILE A 573 -5.67 -2.59 -12.27
N CYS A 574 -4.90 -2.38 -11.19
CA CYS A 574 -5.29 -2.81 -9.84
C CYS A 574 -6.61 -2.15 -9.39
N LEU A 575 -6.75 -0.84 -9.59
CA LEU A 575 -7.99 -0.10 -9.26
C LEU A 575 -9.19 -0.58 -10.08
N LEU A 576 -9.01 -0.80 -11.39
CA LEU A 576 -10.06 -1.30 -12.27
C LEU A 576 -10.49 -2.71 -11.84
N LYS A 577 -9.54 -3.57 -11.45
CA LYS A 577 -9.83 -4.93 -10.95
C LYS A 577 -10.66 -4.95 -9.68
N ASP A 578 -10.43 -4.00 -8.77
CA ASP A 578 -11.17 -3.89 -7.50
C ASP A 578 -12.53 -3.19 -7.63
N VAL A 579 -12.69 -2.27 -8.59
CA VAL A 579 -13.94 -1.52 -8.81
C VAL A 579 -14.92 -2.25 -9.73
N THR A 580 -14.44 -3.10 -10.64
CA THR A 580 -15.29 -3.84 -11.58
C THR A 580 -15.98 -5.06 -10.96
N PRO A 581 -17.20 -5.42 -11.41
CA PRO A 581 -17.90 -6.59 -10.91
C PRO A 581 -17.18 -7.90 -11.24
N ALA A 582 -17.38 -8.93 -10.41
CA ALA A 582 -16.66 -10.21 -10.46
C ALA A 582 -16.65 -10.93 -11.83
N ASN A 583 -17.68 -10.71 -12.65
CA ASN A 583 -17.78 -11.28 -14.00
C ASN A 583 -16.77 -10.69 -14.99
N VAL A 584 -16.25 -9.48 -14.71
CA VAL A 584 -15.25 -8.76 -15.52
C VAL A 584 -13.88 -8.83 -14.86
N SER A 585 -13.78 -8.62 -13.55
CA SER A 585 -12.48 -8.58 -12.83
C SER A 585 -11.68 -9.89 -12.89
N ARG A 586 -12.34 -11.02 -13.16
CA ARG A 586 -11.69 -12.32 -13.45
C ARG A 586 -10.84 -12.35 -14.73
N PHE A 587 -11.07 -11.43 -15.67
CA PHE A 587 -10.32 -11.30 -16.93
C PHE A 587 -9.26 -10.19 -16.88
N ILE A 588 -9.27 -9.34 -15.85
CA ILE A 588 -8.31 -8.26 -15.71
C ILE A 588 -6.98 -8.85 -15.20
N PRO A 589 -5.87 -8.61 -15.93
CA PRO A 589 -4.58 -9.21 -15.60
C PRO A 589 -4.02 -8.69 -14.27
N ILE A 590 -3.01 -9.37 -13.76
CA ILE A 590 -2.31 -9.04 -12.51
C ILE A 590 -0.99 -8.36 -12.89
N PRO A 591 -0.80 -7.05 -12.63
CA PRO A 591 0.42 -6.34 -13.02
C PRO A 591 1.70 -6.98 -12.45
N MET A 592 1.68 -7.41 -11.19
CA MET A 592 2.80 -8.17 -10.60
C MET A 592 3.22 -9.41 -11.41
N ALA A 593 2.25 -10.14 -11.99
CA ALA A 593 2.51 -11.30 -12.82
C ALA A 593 2.98 -10.91 -14.23
N MET A 594 2.44 -9.82 -14.80
CA MET A 594 2.90 -9.27 -16.08
C MET A 594 4.35 -8.76 -16.03
N ALA A 595 4.86 -8.38 -14.86
CA ALA A 595 6.23 -7.87 -14.71
C ALA A 595 7.31 -8.95 -14.77
N ALA A 596 6.99 -10.22 -14.45
CA ALA A 596 8.00 -11.28 -14.36
C ALA A 596 8.77 -11.55 -15.67
N PRO A 597 8.13 -11.64 -16.86
CA PRO A 597 8.84 -11.84 -18.14
C PRO A 597 9.75 -10.67 -18.55
N PHE A 598 9.47 -9.44 -18.09
CA PHE A 598 10.36 -8.29 -18.34
C PHE A 598 11.75 -8.53 -17.75
N TYR A 599 11.84 -9.34 -16.68
CA TYR A 599 13.09 -9.74 -16.03
C TYR A 599 13.64 -11.08 -16.50
N VAL A 600 12.77 -12.10 -16.63
CA VAL A 600 13.20 -13.51 -16.86
C VAL A 600 13.40 -13.86 -18.33
N GLY A 601 12.62 -13.28 -19.24
CA GLY A 601 12.52 -13.70 -20.65
C GLY A 601 11.12 -14.18 -21.03
N ALA A 602 10.82 -14.22 -22.33
CA ALA A 602 9.49 -14.63 -22.82
C ALA A 602 9.22 -16.13 -22.63
N TYR A 603 10.23 -16.99 -22.79
CA TYR A 603 10.16 -18.45 -22.62
C TYR A 603 9.48 -18.87 -21.31
N PHE A 604 9.76 -18.18 -20.21
CA PHE A 604 9.16 -18.46 -18.91
C PHE A 604 7.63 -18.34 -18.94
N GLY A 605 7.10 -17.32 -19.63
CA GLY A 605 5.67 -17.15 -19.82
C GLY A 605 5.05 -18.15 -20.80
N VAL A 606 5.81 -18.62 -21.80
CA VAL A 606 5.41 -19.69 -22.72
C VAL A 606 5.22 -21.01 -21.96
N ASP A 607 6.25 -21.44 -21.22
CA ASP A 607 6.24 -22.71 -20.47
C ASP A 607 5.09 -22.74 -19.42
N MET A 608 4.89 -21.66 -18.66
CA MET A 608 3.76 -21.56 -17.71
C MET A 608 2.38 -21.55 -18.40
N PHE A 609 2.27 -20.89 -19.56
CA PHE A 609 1.01 -20.86 -20.31
C PHE A 609 0.64 -22.25 -20.84
N ILE A 610 1.62 -23.01 -21.35
CA ILE A 610 1.45 -24.40 -21.79
C ILE A 610 0.90 -25.27 -20.64
N GLY A 611 1.44 -25.14 -19.42
CA GLY A 611 0.89 -25.84 -18.24
C GLY A 611 -0.59 -25.55 -18.02
N THR A 612 -1.01 -24.30 -18.16
CA THR A 612 -2.43 -23.92 -18.04
C THR A 612 -3.30 -24.42 -19.20
N VAL A 613 -2.78 -24.46 -20.43
CA VAL A 613 -3.49 -25.05 -21.58
C VAL A 613 -3.70 -26.55 -21.38
N ILE A 614 -2.68 -27.28 -20.88
CA ILE A 614 -2.79 -28.70 -20.53
C ILE A 614 -3.89 -28.91 -19.49
N LEU A 615 -3.90 -28.15 -18.39
CA LEU A 615 -4.94 -28.26 -17.36
C LEU A 615 -6.33 -27.95 -17.91
N PHE A 616 -6.48 -26.88 -18.71
CA PHE A 616 -7.76 -26.48 -19.27
C PHE A 616 -8.34 -27.52 -20.24
N ILE A 617 -7.49 -28.16 -21.05
CA ILE A 617 -7.89 -29.28 -21.91
C ILE A 617 -8.26 -30.50 -21.05
N TRP A 618 -7.46 -30.85 -20.05
CA TRP A 618 -7.75 -31.97 -19.15
C TRP A 618 -9.10 -31.79 -18.43
N GLN A 619 -9.38 -30.60 -17.89
CA GLN A 619 -10.66 -30.28 -17.26
C GLN A 619 -11.87 -30.32 -18.21
N LYS A 620 -11.67 -30.08 -19.51
CA LYS A 620 -12.70 -30.27 -20.53
C LYS A 620 -12.95 -31.74 -20.87
N LEU A 621 -11.93 -32.59 -20.76
CA LEU A 621 -12.02 -34.02 -21.07
C LEU A 621 -12.55 -34.83 -19.87
N ASN A 622 -11.94 -34.65 -18.70
CA ASN A 622 -12.32 -35.32 -17.46
C ASN A 622 -12.05 -34.41 -16.26
N ARG A 623 -13.10 -33.75 -15.77
CA ARG A 623 -13.00 -32.75 -14.71
C ARG A 623 -12.60 -33.34 -13.36
N GLU A 624 -13.20 -34.46 -12.96
CA GLU A 624 -12.96 -35.09 -11.66
C GLU A 624 -11.51 -35.59 -11.54
N GLU A 625 -10.99 -36.17 -12.62
CA GLU A 625 -9.60 -36.62 -12.69
C GLU A 625 -8.61 -35.45 -12.71
N ALA A 626 -8.89 -34.38 -13.48
CA ALA A 626 -8.05 -33.18 -13.51
C ALA A 626 -7.99 -32.51 -12.12
N ASP A 627 -9.14 -32.23 -11.51
CA ASP A 627 -9.21 -31.59 -10.18
C ASP A 627 -8.65 -32.53 -9.07
N GLY A 628 -8.68 -33.85 -9.28
CA GLY A 628 -8.12 -34.86 -8.37
C GLY A 628 -6.60 -35.09 -8.46
N TYR A 629 -6.01 -35.01 -9.65
CA TYR A 629 -4.61 -35.41 -9.91
C TYR A 629 -3.68 -34.29 -10.40
N ALA A 630 -4.17 -33.17 -10.94
CA ALA A 630 -3.32 -32.15 -11.57
C ALA A 630 -2.18 -31.65 -10.66
N VAL A 631 -2.47 -31.43 -9.36
CA VAL A 631 -1.46 -30.95 -8.41
C VAL A 631 -0.42 -32.04 -8.08
N ALA A 632 -0.79 -33.33 -8.14
CA ALA A 632 0.15 -34.44 -7.96
C ALA A 632 1.07 -34.61 -9.19
N VAL A 633 0.52 -34.48 -10.40
CA VAL A 633 1.30 -34.42 -11.66
C VAL A 633 2.31 -33.28 -11.60
N ALA A 634 1.84 -32.07 -11.31
CA ALA A 634 2.68 -30.88 -11.25
C ALA A 634 3.77 -30.95 -10.17
N SER A 635 3.44 -31.47 -8.98
CA SER A 635 4.42 -31.70 -7.91
C SER A 635 5.47 -32.74 -8.32
N GLY A 636 5.06 -33.77 -9.07
CA GLY A 636 5.99 -34.74 -9.68
C GLY A 636 6.95 -34.08 -10.67
N LEU A 637 6.43 -33.28 -11.60
CA LEU A 637 7.26 -32.55 -12.59
C LEU A 637 8.27 -31.61 -11.92
N ILE A 638 7.84 -30.79 -10.96
CA ILE A 638 8.74 -29.88 -10.23
C ILE A 638 9.79 -30.67 -9.42
N CYS A 639 9.38 -31.78 -8.79
CA CYS A 639 10.28 -32.57 -7.96
C CYS A 639 11.34 -33.33 -8.78
N GLY A 640 10.99 -33.89 -9.94
CA GLY A 640 11.95 -34.66 -10.75
C GLY A 640 13.10 -33.80 -11.27
N ASP A 641 12.76 -32.61 -11.77
CA ASP A 641 13.71 -31.60 -12.27
C ASP A 641 14.59 -31.04 -11.13
N GLY A 642 13.97 -30.68 -10.00
CA GLY A 642 14.68 -30.22 -8.79
C GLY A 642 15.59 -31.29 -8.15
N VAL A 643 15.23 -32.57 -8.25
CA VAL A 643 16.08 -33.69 -7.79
C VAL A 643 17.24 -33.92 -8.76
N TRP A 644 17.03 -33.86 -10.08
CA TRP A 644 18.12 -33.98 -11.07
C TRP A 644 19.16 -32.85 -10.97
N SER A 645 18.72 -31.66 -10.56
CA SER A 645 19.60 -30.51 -10.31
C SER A 645 20.73 -30.81 -9.32
N ILE A 646 20.58 -31.79 -8.42
CA ILE A 646 21.60 -32.15 -7.42
C ILE A 646 22.71 -33.05 -8.04
N PRO A 647 22.43 -34.19 -8.70
CA PRO A 647 23.44 -34.92 -9.46
C PRO A 647 24.16 -34.08 -10.52
N SER A 648 23.45 -33.25 -11.29
CA SER A 648 24.10 -32.36 -12.27
C SER A 648 24.96 -31.27 -11.60
N ALA A 649 24.57 -30.81 -10.40
CA ALA A 649 25.42 -29.94 -9.59
C ALA A 649 26.73 -30.65 -9.20
N VAL A 650 26.65 -31.90 -8.75
CA VAL A 650 27.81 -32.73 -8.33
C VAL A 650 28.72 -33.12 -9.50
N LEU A 651 28.16 -33.58 -10.62
CA LEU A 651 28.95 -34.05 -11.77
C LEU A 651 29.92 -33.00 -12.30
N SER A 652 29.46 -31.77 -12.48
CA SER A 652 30.33 -30.70 -12.96
C SER A 652 31.24 -30.12 -11.87
N MET A 653 30.93 -30.26 -10.56
CA MET A 653 31.93 -30.02 -9.50
C MET A 653 33.09 -31.03 -9.54
N LEU A 654 32.89 -32.19 -10.18
CA LEU A 654 33.94 -33.17 -10.49
C LEU A 654 34.57 -32.93 -11.88
N GLY A 655 34.28 -31.79 -12.53
CA GLY A 655 34.75 -31.48 -13.88
C GLY A 655 34.11 -32.30 -15.01
N ILE A 656 33.03 -33.04 -14.73
CA ILE A 656 32.35 -33.89 -15.71
C ILE A 656 31.39 -33.04 -16.55
N ASN A 657 31.83 -32.69 -17.74
CA ASN A 657 31.05 -31.97 -18.73
C ASN A 657 29.99 -32.87 -19.41
N PRO A 658 28.85 -32.32 -19.84
CA PRO A 658 27.86 -33.04 -20.64
C PRO A 658 28.45 -33.42 -22.02
N PRO A 659 28.22 -34.66 -22.49
CA PRO A 659 29.03 -35.25 -23.57
C PRO A 659 28.67 -34.81 -24.99
N ILE A 660 27.45 -34.32 -25.24
CA ILE A 660 26.98 -33.94 -26.58
C ILE A 660 26.57 -32.46 -26.57
N CYS A 661 27.14 -31.66 -27.48
CA CYS A 661 26.61 -30.34 -27.81
C CYS A 661 25.69 -30.45 -29.04
N MET A 662 24.42 -30.12 -28.88
CA MET A 662 23.48 -29.96 -29.99
C MET A 662 23.30 -28.47 -30.31
N THR A 663 23.46 -28.06 -31.57
CA THR A 663 23.27 -26.66 -32.00
C THR A 663 22.26 -26.57 -33.14
N PHE A 664 21.50 -25.47 -33.19
CA PHE A 664 20.52 -25.21 -34.24
C PHE A 664 20.97 -24.01 -35.07
N LYS A 665 21.14 -24.21 -36.38
CA LYS A 665 21.59 -23.17 -37.33
C LYS A 665 20.61 -23.06 -38.51
N PRO A 666 20.44 -21.86 -39.10
CA PRO A 666 19.70 -21.73 -40.35
C PRO A 666 20.38 -22.54 -41.47
N SER A 667 19.58 -23.16 -42.34
CA SER A 667 20.08 -24.05 -43.41
C SER A 667 21.06 -23.40 -44.40
N SER A 668 21.10 -22.07 -44.46
CA SER A 668 22.02 -21.28 -45.29
C SER A 668 23.43 -21.11 -44.69
N ALA A 669 23.69 -21.54 -43.45
CA ALA A 669 24.96 -21.33 -42.75
C ALA A 669 25.94 -22.54 -42.82
N SER A 670 25.73 -23.47 -43.76
CA SER A 670 26.48 -24.73 -43.87
C SER A 670 27.81 -24.65 -44.64
N SER A 671 28.21 -23.47 -45.12
CA SER A 671 29.34 -23.30 -46.07
C SER A 671 30.64 -22.73 -45.48
N SER A 672 30.93 -22.92 -44.19
CA SER A 672 32.24 -22.55 -43.61
C SER A 672 32.66 -23.48 -42.46
N ALA A 673 33.10 -24.69 -42.80
CA ALA A 673 33.82 -25.57 -41.88
C ALA A 673 35.33 -25.44 -42.09
N SER A 674 36.04 -24.87 -41.11
CA SER A 674 37.50 -24.95 -41.02
C SER A 674 37.92 -26.29 -40.37
N PRO A 675 38.94 -26.99 -40.90
CA PRO A 675 39.31 -28.33 -40.43
C PRO A 675 40.26 -28.25 -39.23
N GLY A 676 39.99 -29.00 -38.15
CA GLY A 676 40.97 -29.05 -37.06
C GLY A 676 40.58 -29.61 -35.68
N LEU A 677 39.80 -30.70 -35.56
CA LEU A 677 40.14 -31.82 -34.66
C LEU A 677 39.17 -33.00 -34.89
N VAL A 678 39.68 -34.23 -34.77
CA VAL A 678 38.93 -35.47 -35.02
C VAL A 678 38.51 -36.13 -33.72
N SER A 679 37.19 -36.33 -33.50
CA SER A 679 36.58 -37.64 -33.16
C SER A 679 35.21 -37.51 -32.48
N THR A 680 34.12 -37.66 -33.23
CA THR A 680 32.96 -38.56 -32.97
C THR A 680 31.90 -38.30 -34.04
N CYS A 681 31.18 -39.34 -34.48
CA CYS A 681 30.33 -39.27 -35.67
C CYS A 681 29.07 -38.40 -35.44
N PRO A 682 28.73 -37.47 -36.35
CA PRO A 682 27.39 -36.93 -36.44
C PRO A 682 26.50 -37.93 -37.20
N ILE A 683 25.52 -38.51 -36.51
CA ILE A 683 24.42 -39.22 -37.19
C ILE A 683 23.47 -38.16 -37.74
N LEU A 684 23.59 -37.83 -39.02
CA LEU A 684 22.55 -37.08 -39.72
C LEU A 684 21.34 -37.97 -39.96
N CYS A 685 20.17 -37.53 -39.49
CA CYS A 685 18.90 -37.90 -40.10
C CYS A 685 18.49 -36.78 -41.05
N ASP A 686 18.79 -36.93 -42.33
CA ASP A 686 18.25 -36.10 -43.40
C ASP A 686 17.57 -36.99 -44.43
N VAL A 687 16.39 -36.58 -44.89
CA VAL A 687 15.57 -37.35 -45.84
C VAL A 687 15.44 -36.56 -47.13
N SER A 688 15.46 -37.27 -48.27
CA SER A 688 15.32 -36.75 -49.65
C SER A 688 16.46 -35.89 -50.24
N CYS A 689 17.53 -36.59 -50.63
CA CYS A 689 18.08 -36.66 -51.98
C CYS A 689 18.04 -35.46 -52.97
N TRP A 690 19.22 -35.27 -53.56
CA TRP A 690 19.54 -35.17 -55.01
C TRP A 690 19.79 -33.81 -55.68
N GLU A 691 20.77 -33.91 -56.59
CA GLU A 691 21.17 -33.06 -57.72
C GLU A 691 22.03 -31.78 -57.50
N ASP A 692 23.09 -31.74 -58.33
CA ASP A 692 23.88 -30.60 -58.83
C ASP A 692 24.93 -29.86 -57.96
N SER A 693 26.03 -30.58 -57.76
CA SER A 693 27.36 -30.23 -58.32
C SER A 693 27.50 -28.91 -59.12
N MET A 694 28.41 -28.01 -58.71
CA MET A 694 29.67 -27.68 -59.42
C MET A 694 30.39 -26.40 -58.91
N GLN A 695 31.74 -26.44 -58.99
CA GLN A 695 32.72 -25.32 -59.00
C GLN A 695 32.83 -24.45 -57.70
N ALA A 696 33.94 -24.43 -56.94
CA ALA A 696 35.34 -24.04 -57.26
C ALA A 696 35.50 -22.53 -57.57
N SER A 697 36.50 -21.77 -57.11
CA SER A 697 37.63 -21.98 -56.16
C SER A 697 38.37 -20.65 -55.90
N SER A 698 39.33 -20.61 -54.94
CA SER A 698 40.40 -19.56 -54.73
C SER A 698 39.97 -18.16 -54.22
N SER A 699 40.81 -17.32 -53.56
CA SER A 699 41.99 -17.52 -52.68
C SER A 699 42.52 -16.20 -52.05
N LEU A 700 42.73 -16.15 -50.72
CA LEU A 700 43.81 -15.46 -49.97
C LEU A 700 44.03 -13.90 -50.10
N PRO A 701 44.78 -13.22 -49.18
CA PRO A 701 44.36 -11.91 -48.62
C PRO A 701 45.46 -10.81 -48.55
N HIS A 702 45.19 -9.67 -47.87
CA HIS A 702 46.02 -8.98 -46.84
C HIS A 702 45.99 -7.41 -46.81
N LEU A 703 46.34 -6.88 -45.61
CA LEU A 703 47.03 -5.60 -45.27
C LEU A 703 46.26 -4.25 -45.07
N SER A 704 45.92 -3.98 -43.80
CA SER A 704 46.38 -2.90 -42.87
C SER A 704 46.60 -1.38 -43.24
N HIS A 705 46.35 -0.58 -42.18
CA HIS A 705 47.02 0.67 -41.70
C HIS A 705 46.57 2.11 -42.05
N MET A 706 46.52 2.91 -40.94
CA MET A 706 46.86 4.34 -40.75
C MET A 706 45.93 5.51 -41.18
N THR A 707 45.65 6.44 -40.25
CA THR A 707 45.87 7.92 -40.38
C THR A 707 45.70 8.63 -39.00
N GLN A 708 45.68 9.99 -38.91
CA GLN A 708 46.19 10.71 -37.72
C GLN A 708 45.69 12.17 -37.50
N ALA A 709 45.75 12.64 -36.24
CA ALA A 709 46.09 14.00 -35.76
C ALA A 709 45.04 15.17 -35.62
N CYS A 710 45.41 16.10 -34.71
CA CYS A 710 44.93 17.49 -34.44
C CYS A 710 43.63 17.74 -33.61
N SER A 711 43.50 18.76 -32.74
CA SER A 711 44.42 19.89 -32.37
C SER A 711 44.26 20.50 -30.94
N THR A 712 45.30 21.26 -30.58
CA THR A 712 45.73 22.01 -29.37
C THR A 712 44.88 23.12 -28.67
N ARG A 713 45.08 23.21 -27.32
CA ARG A 713 45.48 24.38 -26.45
C ARG A 713 44.50 25.53 -26.06
N LEU A 714 44.40 25.83 -24.75
CA LEU A 714 44.73 27.14 -24.10
C LEU A 714 44.61 27.15 -22.54
N ASN A 715 45.66 27.65 -21.87
CA ASN A 715 45.79 28.45 -20.61
C ASN A 715 44.71 28.42 -19.49
N SER A 716 44.95 28.64 -18.18
CA SER A 716 46.10 28.67 -17.22
C SER A 716 45.66 29.52 -15.99
N ALA A 717 46.33 29.38 -14.82
CA ALA A 717 46.17 30.18 -13.57
C ALA A 717 44.93 29.87 -12.67
N GLU A 718 44.90 30.08 -11.35
CA GLU A 718 45.91 30.17 -10.25
C GLU A 718 45.14 30.26 -8.89
N VAL A 719 45.85 30.27 -7.75
CA VAL A 719 45.44 30.71 -6.40
C VAL A 719 44.73 29.72 -5.45
N SER A 720 45.17 29.78 -4.20
CA SER A 720 44.83 28.94 -3.05
C SER A 720 43.89 29.58 -2.03
N SER A 721 43.31 28.75 -1.15
CA SER A 721 42.99 29.04 0.27
C SER A 721 42.09 30.24 0.62
N GLY A 722 40.91 29.98 1.21
CA GLY A 722 40.08 31.03 1.80
C GLY A 722 39.01 30.51 2.78
N SER A 723 39.34 30.48 4.07
CA SER A 723 38.39 30.20 5.16
C SER A 723 37.37 31.34 5.34
N GLY A 724 36.10 31.02 5.56
CA GLY A 724 35.07 32.01 5.89
C GLY A 724 33.76 31.37 6.38
N GLY A 725 33.53 31.40 7.70
CA GLY A 725 32.33 30.81 8.32
C GLY A 725 31.12 31.75 8.38
N GLY A 726 29.93 31.20 8.64
CA GLY A 726 28.69 31.97 8.85
C GLY A 726 27.50 31.07 9.20
N GLY A 727 27.19 30.94 10.48
CA GLY A 727 26.20 29.95 10.96
C GLY A 727 24.73 30.41 10.95
N LYS A 728 23.81 29.42 10.87
CA LYS A 728 22.36 29.41 11.20
C LYS A 728 21.77 28.14 10.54
N ARG A 729 20.97 27.26 11.17
CA ARG A 729 20.01 27.39 12.29
C ARG A 729 19.99 26.14 13.18
N ARG A 730 19.95 26.35 14.51
CA ARG A 730 19.86 25.29 15.53
C ARG A 730 18.40 25.09 15.97
N TRP A 731 17.65 24.19 15.33
CA TRP A 731 16.22 23.94 15.63
C TRP A 731 15.82 22.46 15.88
N SER A 732 16.72 21.49 15.74
CA SER A 732 16.41 20.06 15.97
C SER A 732 16.69 19.56 17.41
N ALA A 733 17.78 20.03 18.03
CA ALA A 733 18.26 19.48 19.32
C ALA A 733 17.29 19.64 20.50
N MET A 734 16.31 20.55 20.42
CA MET A 734 15.34 20.81 21.49
C MET A 734 14.20 19.78 21.52
N GLU A 735 13.90 19.12 20.40
CA GLU A 735 12.87 18.06 20.35
C GLU A 735 13.33 16.78 21.07
N MET A 736 14.59 16.39 20.88
CA MET A 736 15.16 15.16 21.47
C MET A 736 15.23 15.22 23.00
N LEU A 737 15.53 16.40 23.55
CA LEU A 737 15.50 16.69 24.99
C LEU A 737 14.08 16.65 25.59
N SER A 738 13.04 16.90 24.79
CA SER A 738 11.65 16.80 25.25
C SER A 738 11.22 15.35 25.48
N MET A 739 11.62 14.42 24.60
CA MET A 739 11.32 12.99 24.77
C MET A 739 12.03 12.39 25.98
N LEU A 740 13.30 12.78 26.21
CA LEU A 740 14.05 12.38 27.41
C LEU A 740 13.44 12.94 28.69
N LYS A 741 12.94 14.19 28.70
CA LYS A 741 12.21 14.72 29.86
C LYS A 741 10.91 13.98 30.13
N VAL A 742 10.10 13.70 29.10
CA VAL A 742 8.85 12.93 29.26
C VAL A 742 9.14 11.53 29.77
N GLY A 743 10.11 10.81 29.20
CA GLY A 743 10.52 9.48 29.70
C GLY A 743 11.06 9.51 31.13
N TYR A 744 11.83 10.53 31.50
CA TYR A 744 12.38 10.69 32.85
C TYR A 744 11.32 11.04 33.90
N THR A 745 10.29 11.83 33.55
CA THR A 745 9.16 12.11 34.44
C THR A 745 8.26 10.87 34.59
N ILE A 746 7.97 10.15 33.50
CA ILE A 746 7.19 8.89 33.52
C ILE A 746 7.86 7.82 34.40
N LEU A 747 9.19 7.76 34.44
CA LEU A 747 9.93 6.80 35.26
C LEU A 747 10.02 7.16 36.76
N ARG A 748 9.46 8.30 37.22
CA ARG A 748 9.72 8.81 38.58
C ARG A 748 8.49 9.29 39.38
N SER A 749 7.29 9.43 38.81
CA SER A 749 6.10 9.84 39.58
C SER A 749 5.15 8.67 39.88
N GLU A 750 4.83 8.48 41.16
CA GLU A 750 3.74 7.62 41.66
C GLU A 750 2.36 8.24 41.36
N THR A 751 2.04 8.42 40.08
CA THR A 751 0.81 9.07 39.63
C THR A 751 -0.20 8.05 39.09
N PRO A 752 -1.51 8.19 39.40
CA PRO A 752 -2.53 7.21 39.02
C PRO A 752 -2.66 7.08 37.49
N ALA A 753 -3.07 5.90 37.03
CA ALA A 753 -3.08 5.53 35.61
C ALA A 753 -3.88 6.49 34.68
N THR A 754 -4.83 7.24 35.24
CA THR A 754 -5.55 8.32 34.54
C THR A 754 -4.62 9.41 34.02
N ASP A 755 -3.62 9.82 34.80
CA ASP A 755 -2.68 10.88 34.40
C ASP A 755 -1.67 10.38 33.36
N LEU A 756 -1.34 9.09 33.37
CA LEU A 756 -0.53 8.46 32.32
C LEU A 756 -1.29 8.43 30.99
N VAL A 757 -2.58 8.06 31.01
CA VAL A 757 -3.44 8.09 29.81
C VAL A 757 -3.62 9.52 29.31
N ASN A 758 -3.88 10.49 30.19
CA ASN A 758 -3.98 11.90 29.82
C ASN A 758 -2.67 12.43 29.23
N THR A 759 -1.52 12.14 29.83
CA THR A 759 -0.20 12.54 29.32
C THR A 759 0.09 11.95 27.93
N PHE A 760 -0.29 10.69 27.69
CA PHE A 760 -0.16 10.05 26.38
C PHE A 760 -1.14 10.62 25.35
N MET A 761 -2.39 10.88 25.74
CA MET A 761 -3.39 11.55 24.89
C MET A 761 -2.95 12.96 24.52
N ASP A 762 -2.38 13.74 25.45
CA ASP A 762 -1.84 15.07 25.20
C ASP A 762 -0.61 15.04 24.26
N TRP A 763 0.19 13.98 24.31
CA TRP A 763 1.30 13.77 23.38
C TRP A 763 0.79 13.45 21.97
N ALA A 764 -0.17 12.52 21.87
CA ALA A 764 -0.81 12.15 20.61
C ALA A 764 -1.58 13.34 20.00
N ALA A 765 -2.32 14.10 20.80
CA ALA A 765 -3.04 15.30 20.39
C ALA A 765 -2.10 16.38 19.85
N ARG A 766 -0.95 16.63 20.50
CA ARG A 766 0.05 17.60 20.02
C ARG A 766 0.70 17.22 18.69
N ARG A 767 0.80 15.93 18.35
CA ARG A 767 1.28 15.46 17.04
C ARG A 767 0.14 15.16 16.05
N SER A 768 -1.12 15.29 16.45
CA SER A 768 -2.30 14.98 15.60
C SER A 768 -2.40 15.82 14.32
N LEU A 769 -1.80 17.02 14.28
CA LEU A 769 -1.69 17.84 13.06
C LEU A 769 -0.99 17.10 11.90
N MET A 770 0.01 16.27 12.19
CA MET A 770 0.70 15.44 11.19
C MET A 770 -0.20 14.32 10.67
N LEU A 771 -0.96 13.66 11.56
CA LEU A 771 -1.97 12.66 11.17
C LEU A 771 -3.10 13.32 10.36
N LEU A 772 -3.51 14.53 10.74
CA LEU A 772 -4.54 15.29 10.03
C LEU A 772 -4.13 15.55 8.58
N ALA A 773 -2.86 15.88 8.32
CA ALA A 773 -2.34 16.08 6.97
C ALA A 773 -2.41 14.80 6.10
N VAL A 774 -2.29 13.61 6.69
CA VAL A 774 -2.43 12.31 6.00
C VAL A 774 -3.90 11.97 5.73
N PHE A 775 -4.80 12.24 6.69
CA PHE A 775 -6.22 11.92 6.56
C PHE A 775 -7.06 12.97 5.82
N LEU A 776 -6.61 14.23 5.73
CA LEU A 776 -7.35 15.31 5.05
C LEU A 776 -7.61 15.02 3.57
N PRO A 777 -6.61 14.64 2.75
CA PRO A 777 -6.82 14.42 1.32
C PRO A 777 -7.89 13.36 1.00
N PRO A 778 -7.84 12.11 1.54
CA PRO A 778 -8.89 11.12 1.26
C PRO A 778 -10.25 11.51 1.85
N TYR A 779 -10.30 12.22 2.99
CA TYR A 779 -11.54 12.76 3.53
C TYR A 779 -12.17 13.82 2.61
N TYR A 780 -11.36 14.72 2.04
CA TYR A 780 -11.86 15.72 1.09
C TYR A 780 -12.34 15.09 -0.22
N VAL A 781 -11.68 14.04 -0.72
CA VAL A 781 -12.18 13.28 -1.89
C VAL A 781 -13.54 12.64 -1.58
N TYR A 782 -13.70 11.96 -0.44
CA TYR A 782 -14.99 11.40 0.00
C TYR A 782 -16.08 12.47 0.17
N LYS A 783 -15.72 13.63 0.73
CA LYS A 783 -16.63 14.77 0.91
C LYS A 783 -17.02 15.42 -0.42
N LEU A 784 -16.12 15.45 -1.41
CA LEU A 784 -16.38 15.96 -2.74
C LEU A 784 -17.36 15.04 -3.49
N THR A 785 -17.11 13.72 -3.52
CA THR A 785 -17.99 12.77 -4.21
C THR A 785 -19.38 12.73 -3.57
N THR A 786 -19.48 12.64 -2.23
CA THR A 786 -20.78 12.67 -1.54
C THR A 786 -21.52 14.00 -1.67
N SER A 787 -20.81 15.13 -1.81
CA SER A 787 -21.44 16.43 -2.11
C SER A 787 -21.94 16.51 -3.56
N ALA A 788 -21.22 15.91 -4.52
CA ALA A 788 -21.63 15.86 -5.93
C ALA A 788 -22.94 15.06 -6.10
N PHE A 789 -23.03 13.87 -5.50
CA PHE A 789 -24.27 13.08 -5.50
C PHE A 789 -25.47 13.84 -4.89
N LYS A 790 -25.27 14.56 -3.77
CA LYS A 790 -26.32 15.37 -3.15
C LYS A 790 -26.65 16.67 -3.89
N ALA A 791 -25.77 17.13 -4.78
CA ALA A 791 -26.04 18.28 -5.63
C ALA A 791 -26.87 17.92 -6.88
N ALA A 792 -26.84 16.66 -7.31
CA ALA A 792 -27.58 16.17 -8.47
C ALA A 792 -29.10 15.96 -8.23
N ALA A 793 -29.52 15.85 -6.96
CA ALA A 793 -30.93 15.68 -6.58
C ALA A 793 -31.26 16.56 -5.35
N PRO A 794 -31.48 17.87 -5.53
CA PRO A 794 -32.01 18.72 -4.47
C PRO A 794 -33.45 18.30 -4.12
N GLU A 795 -33.84 18.44 -2.86
CA GLU A 795 -35.23 18.26 -2.45
C GLU A 795 -36.15 19.31 -3.09
N ASP A 796 -37.27 18.84 -3.64
CA ASP A 796 -38.40 19.70 -4.00
C ASP A 796 -39.23 20.05 -2.75
N VAL A 797 -39.59 21.33 -2.65
CA VAL A 797 -40.33 21.90 -1.53
C VAL A 797 -41.71 22.41 -1.94
N ALA A 798 -42.12 22.22 -3.20
CA ALA A 798 -43.48 22.47 -3.64
C ALA A 798 -44.49 21.70 -2.78
N GLY A 799 -45.50 22.41 -2.26
CA GLY A 799 -46.52 21.86 -1.37
C GLY A 799 -46.06 21.52 0.06
N LYS A 800 -44.76 21.58 0.39
CA LYS A 800 -44.27 21.37 1.76
C LYS A 800 -44.64 22.53 2.69
N VAL A 801 -44.81 22.23 3.98
CA VAL A 801 -45.16 23.19 5.03
C VAL A 801 -43.91 23.69 5.76
N VAL A 802 -43.67 24.99 5.71
CA VAL A 802 -42.48 25.64 6.26
C VAL A 802 -42.88 26.66 7.33
N LEU A 803 -42.52 26.42 8.58
CA LEU A 803 -42.69 27.38 9.68
C LEU A 803 -41.44 28.25 9.83
N ILE A 804 -41.62 29.58 9.81
CA ILE A 804 -40.53 30.56 9.82
C ILE A 804 -40.67 31.52 11.00
N THR A 805 -39.71 31.48 11.93
CA THR A 805 -39.66 32.42 13.06
C THR A 805 -38.87 33.68 12.73
N GLY A 806 -39.34 34.83 13.22
CA GLY A 806 -38.76 36.13 12.88
C GLY A 806 -39.01 36.53 11.42
N ALA A 807 -40.17 36.16 10.86
CA ALA A 807 -40.49 36.35 9.44
C ALA A 807 -40.79 37.80 9.03
N SER A 808 -41.07 38.71 9.97
CA SER A 808 -41.51 40.09 9.67
C SER A 808 -40.50 40.99 8.92
N SER A 809 -39.20 40.65 8.96
CA SER A 809 -38.13 41.52 8.44
C SER A 809 -36.83 40.77 8.15
N GLY A 810 -36.04 41.27 7.22
CA GLY A 810 -34.63 40.87 7.04
C GLY A 810 -34.48 39.43 6.53
N ILE A 811 -33.61 38.64 7.15
CA ILE A 811 -33.29 37.28 6.68
C ILE A 811 -34.54 36.38 6.68
N GLY A 812 -35.40 36.47 7.70
CA GLY A 812 -36.61 35.65 7.80
C GLY A 812 -37.64 35.97 6.71
N GLU A 813 -37.85 37.25 6.45
CA GLU A 813 -38.69 37.75 5.35
C GLU A 813 -38.19 37.24 3.98
N GLN A 814 -36.88 37.33 3.74
CA GLN A 814 -36.30 36.86 2.47
C GLN A 814 -36.30 35.34 2.34
N ILE A 815 -36.16 34.59 3.43
CA ILE A 815 -36.35 33.13 3.42
C ILE A 815 -37.80 32.77 3.04
N ALA A 816 -38.80 33.48 3.58
CA ALA A 816 -40.20 33.29 3.20
C ALA A 816 -40.41 33.51 1.69
N TYR A 817 -39.87 34.58 1.12
CA TYR A 817 -39.94 34.82 -0.34
C TYR A 817 -39.22 33.74 -1.17
N GLN A 818 -38.09 33.20 -0.70
CA GLN A 818 -37.35 32.15 -1.43
C GLN A 818 -38.05 30.77 -1.36
N TYR A 819 -38.79 30.48 -0.29
CA TYR A 819 -39.69 29.31 -0.23
C TYR A 819 -40.97 29.51 -1.05
N ALA A 820 -41.55 30.71 -1.05
CA ALA A 820 -42.70 31.07 -1.89
C ALA A 820 -42.42 30.86 -3.39
N LYS A 821 -41.25 31.29 -3.88
CA LYS A 821 -40.78 31.05 -5.26
C LYS A 821 -40.71 29.56 -5.65
N LYS A 822 -40.72 28.66 -4.67
CA LYS A 822 -40.66 27.21 -4.84
C LYS A 822 -42.00 26.52 -4.52
N GLY A 823 -43.09 27.28 -4.39
CA GLY A 823 -44.43 26.74 -4.17
C GLY A 823 -44.65 26.10 -2.80
N ALA A 824 -43.84 26.43 -1.79
CA ALA A 824 -44.02 25.93 -0.43
C ALA A 824 -45.16 26.67 0.30
N ARG A 825 -45.90 25.96 1.16
CA ARG A 825 -46.90 26.52 2.08
C ARG A 825 -46.19 27.09 3.31
N LEU A 826 -46.57 28.29 3.75
CA LEU A 826 -45.81 29.05 4.76
C LEU A 826 -46.61 29.27 6.05
N ALA A 827 -45.96 29.12 7.20
CA ALA A 827 -46.42 29.66 8.48
C ALA A 827 -45.44 30.73 8.96
N LEU A 828 -45.88 31.98 9.02
CA LEU A 828 -45.05 33.14 9.31
C LEU A 828 -45.27 33.61 10.75
N VAL A 829 -44.20 33.62 11.56
CA VAL A 829 -44.27 33.93 12.99
C VAL A 829 -43.35 35.09 13.36
N ALA A 830 -43.90 36.10 14.03
CA ALA A 830 -43.20 37.23 14.67
C ALA A 830 -44.14 37.98 15.63
N ARG A 831 -43.60 38.98 16.34
CA ARG A 831 -44.37 39.88 17.23
C ARG A 831 -45.24 40.90 16.47
N ARG A 832 -44.77 41.39 15.31
CA ARG A 832 -45.42 42.46 14.50
C ARG A 832 -46.39 41.85 13.49
N GLU A 833 -47.68 41.83 13.82
CA GLU A 833 -48.72 41.21 12.98
C GLU A 833 -48.91 41.92 11.62
N GLU A 834 -48.99 43.26 11.60
CA GLU A 834 -49.12 44.03 10.35
C GLU A 834 -47.97 43.74 9.37
N SER A 835 -46.72 43.74 9.86
CA SER A 835 -45.54 43.39 9.05
C SER A 835 -45.55 41.94 8.56
N LEU A 836 -46.21 41.00 9.27
CA LEU A 836 -46.39 39.64 8.77
C LEU A 836 -47.42 39.58 7.64
N HIS A 837 -48.50 40.37 7.72
CA HIS A 837 -49.47 40.47 6.63
C HIS A 837 -48.89 41.08 5.35
N GLU A 838 -48.01 42.09 5.44
CA GLU A 838 -47.25 42.59 4.30
C GLU A 838 -46.41 41.49 3.63
N VAL A 839 -45.65 40.74 4.42
CA VAL A 839 -44.79 39.64 3.95
C VAL A 839 -45.65 38.51 3.37
N ALA A 840 -46.80 38.20 3.98
CA ALA A 840 -47.74 37.20 3.49
C ALA A 840 -48.34 37.59 2.14
N ALA A 841 -48.83 38.82 1.98
CA ALA A 841 -49.37 39.31 0.71
C ALA A 841 -48.34 39.17 -0.42
N LYS A 842 -47.12 39.68 -0.20
CA LYS A 842 -46.04 39.60 -1.18
C LYS A 842 -45.55 38.16 -1.43
N ALA A 843 -45.52 37.29 -0.42
CA ALA A 843 -45.18 35.88 -0.61
C ALA A 843 -46.27 35.11 -1.40
N LYS A 844 -47.54 35.52 -1.29
CA LYS A 844 -48.64 34.99 -2.10
C LYS A 844 -48.47 35.38 -3.57
N ASP A 845 -48.21 36.67 -3.85
CA ASP A 845 -47.94 37.18 -5.20
C ASP A 845 -46.73 36.52 -5.87
N ILE A 846 -45.73 36.11 -5.07
CA ILE A 846 -44.52 35.42 -5.52
C ILE A 846 -44.78 33.94 -5.88
N GLY A 847 -45.86 33.32 -5.41
CA GLY A 847 -46.24 31.94 -5.76
C GLY A 847 -46.42 30.95 -4.60
N SER A 848 -46.49 31.42 -3.34
CA SER A 848 -46.88 30.55 -2.22
C SER A 848 -48.37 30.19 -2.30
N PRO A 849 -48.76 28.89 -2.34
CA PRO A 849 -50.15 28.49 -2.55
C PRO A 849 -51.06 28.72 -1.34
N ASP A 850 -50.52 28.68 -0.11
CA ASP A 850 -51.25 28.95 1.12
C ASP A 850 -50.29 29.50 2.21
N ILE A 851 -50.77 30.44 3.03
CA ILE A 851 -49.98 31.17 4.02
C ILE A 851 -50.80 31.41 5.29
N LEU A 852 -50.27 30.91 6.41
CA LEU A 852 -50.76 31.19 7.76
C LEU A 852 -49.90 32.28 8.40
N VAL A 853 -50.53 33.30 8.98
CA VAL A 853 -49.87 34.31 9.82
C VAL A 853 -50.21 34.01 11.28
N VAL A 854 -49.20 33.96 12.16
CA VAL A 854 -49.43 33.79 13.61
C VAL A 854 -48.57 34.78 14.39
N ALA A 855 -49.22 35.69 15.11
CA ALA A 855 -48.54 36.54 16.07
C ALA A 855 -48.03 35.72 17.27
N GLY A 856 -46.77 35.89 17.63
CA GLY A 856 -46.20 35.24 18.82
C GLY A 856 -44.76 35.61 19.13
N ASP A 857 -44.40 35.55 20.41
CA ASP A 857 -43.05 35.74 20.90
C ASP A 857 -42.35 34.39 21.13
N VAL A 858 -41.22 34.18 20.47
CA VAL A 858 -40.43 32.93 20.59
C VAL A 858 -39.80 32.74 21.97
N SER A 859 -39.70 33.80 22.78
CA SER A 859 -39.22 33.70 24.16
C SER A 859 -40.28 33.14 25.12
N ASN A 860 -41.56 33.10 24.72
CA ASN A 860 -42.63 32.47 25.50
C ASN A 860 -42.86 31.01 25.03
N PRO A 861 -42.66 29.99 25.90
CA PRO A 861 -42.94 28.59 25.55
C PRO A 861 -44.39 28.31 25.13
N GLU A 862 -45.36 29.02 25.70
CA GLU A 862 -46.78 28.84 25.38
C GLU A 862 -47.11 29.30 23.96
N ASP A 863 -46.56 30.45 23.54
CA ASP A 863 -46.64 30.94 22.16
C ASP A 863 -45.98 29.94 21.19
N CYS A 864 -44.83 29.37 21.58
CA CYS A 864 -44.13 28.36 20.78
C CYS A 864 -44.96 27.10 20.57
N GLN A 865 -45.68 26.64 21.61
CA GLN A 865 -46.63 25.54 21.47
C GLN A 865 -47.81 25.95 20.58
N ARG A 866 -48.41 27.12 20.83
CA ARG A 866 -49.56 27.65 20.07
C ARG A 866 -49.28 27.68 18.58
N PHE A 867 -48.23 28.38 18.12
CA PHE A 867 -48.01 28.54 16.67
C PHE A 867 -47.62 27.23 15.97
N VAL A 868 -46.94 26.30 16.65
CA VAL A 868 -46.66 24.97 16.08
C VAL A 868 -47.95 24.17 15.94
N GLN A 869 -48.80 24.18 16.98
CA GLN A 869 -50.08 23.49 16.97
C GLN A 869 -51.02 24.06 15.88
N THR A 870 -51.23 25.38 15.83
CA THR A 870 -52.07 26.02 14.81
C THR A 870 -51.57 25.74 13.38
N THR A 871 -50.25 25.66 13.18
CA THR A 871 -49.66 25.30 11.88
C THR A 871 -49.99 23.85 11.50
N VAL A 872 -49.88 22.90 12.44
CA VAL A 872 -50.21 21.50 12.19
C VAL A 872 -51.72 21.30 12.01
N GLU A 873 -52.56 22.04 12.72
CA GLU A 873 -54.01 22.04 12.58
C GLU A 873 -54.46 22.59 11.22
N HIS A 874 -53.88 23.72 10.78
CA HIS A 874 -54.21 24.34 9.48
C HIS A 874 -53.73 23.52 8.29
N PHE A 875 -52.48 23.02 8.30
CA PHE A 875 -51.88 22.35 7.14
C PHE A 875 -51.88 20.80 7.17
N GLY A 876 -52.22 20.20 8.31
CA GLY A 876 -52.20 18.75 8.56
C GLY A 876 -50.80 18.14 8.77
N GLN A 877 -49.72 18.90 8.53
CA GLN A 877 -48.33 18.45 8.61
C GLN A 877 -47.36 19.60 8.87
N LEU A 878 -46.11 19.27 9.22
CA LEU A 878 -45.00 20.22 9.30
C LEU A 878 -43.76 19.55 8.71
N ASP A 879 -43.19 20.13 7.66
CA ASP A 879 -42.02 19.59 6.97
C ASP A 879 -40.73 20.29 7.39
N HIS A 880 -40.69 21.62 7.34
CA HIS A 880 -39.51 22.41 7.66
C HIS A 880 -39.77 23.40 8.81
N LEU A 881 -38.85 23.46 9.77
CA LEU A 881 -38.78 24.48 10.82
C LEU A 881 -37.58 25.40 10.57
N VAL A 882 -37.80 26.71 10.48
CA VAL A 882 -36.77 27.73 10.25
C VAL A 882 -36.67 28.63 11.49
N ASN A 883 -35.72 28.28 12.37
CA ASN A 883 -35.38 29.05 13.56
C ASN A 883 -34.45 30.22 13.15
N ASN A 884 -35.04 31.40 12.91
CA ASN A 884 -34.30 32.58 12.44
C ASN A 884 -34.35 33.80 13.40
N ALA A 885 -35.36 33.88 14.27
CA ALA A 885 -35.51 35.00 15.21
C ALA A 885 -34.24 35.29 16.02
N GLY A 886 -33.97 36.57 16.28
CA GLY A 886 -32.87 36.96 17.15
C GLY A 886 -32.67 38.46 17.34
N VAL A 887 -32.03 38.81 18.45
CA VAL A 887 -31.65 40.18 18.88
C VAL A 887 -30.15 40.20 19.23
N ALA A 888 -29.52 41.37 19.14
CA ALA A 888 -28.11 41.57 19.50
C ALA A 888 -27.93 42.78 20.41
N ASN A 889 -26.95 42.72 21.30
CA ASN A 889 -26.49 43.83 22.12
C ASN A 889 -25.20 44.42 21.51
N VAL A 890 -24.99 45.73 21.64
CA VAL A 890 -23.72 46.39 21.24
C VAL A 890 -23.28 47.37 22.33
N CYS A 891 -22.56 46.86 23.33
CA CYS A 891 -22.07 47.64 24.47
C CYS A 891 -20.77 47.02 25.00
N TRP A 892 -19.87 47.81 25.62
CA TRP A 892 -18.79 47.17 26.37
C TRP A 892 -19.35 46.50 27.62
N PHE A 893 -18.78 45.35 28.01
CA PHE A 893 -19.26 44.62 29.20
C PHE A 893 -19.12 45.44 30.49
N GLU A 894 -18.12 46.32 30.57
CA GLU A 894 -17.91 47.26 31.69
C GLU A 894 -18.94 48.42 31.74
N GLU A 895 -19.71 48.63 30.66
CA GLU A 895 -20.72 49.70 30.58
C GLU A 895 -22.13 49.23 30.96
N VAL A 896 -22.28 47.92 31.25
CA VAL A 896 -23.53 47.25 31.63
C VAL A 896 -23.82 47.50 33.12
N PRO A 897 -24.94 48.17 33.48
CA PRO A 897 -25.31 48.39 34.88
C PRO A 897 -25.82 47.12 35.57
N ASP A 898 -26.69 46.35 34.92
CA ASP A 898 -27.14 45.03 35.36
C ASP A 898 -27.04 44.00 34.22
N VAL A 899 -26.50 42.83 34.53
CA VAL A 899 -26.40 41.70 33.59
C VAL A 899 -27.78 41.05 33.37
N ALA A 900 -28.73 41.24 34.29
CA ALA A 900 -30.09 40.71 34.18
C ALA A 900 -30.84 41.22 32.95
N ASP A 901 -30.60 42.46 32.51
CA ASP A 901 -31.26 43.09 31.37
C ASP A 901 -31.00 42.31 30.06
N PHE A 902 -29.84 41.64 29.95
CA PHE A 902 -29.46 40.85 28.79
C PHE A 902 -29.99 39.41 28.79
N LYS A 903 -30.77 38.99 29.80
CA LYS A 903 -31.46 37.68 29.81
C LYS A 903 -32.33 37.48 28.56
N GLN A 904 -32.94 38.55 28.06
CA GLN A 904 -33.77 38.53 26.84
C GLN A 904 -32.98 38.07 25.61
N VAL A 905 -31.68 38.37 25.51
CA VAL A 905 -30.82 37.90 24.40
C VAL A 905 -30.79 36.38 24.35
N MET A 906 -30.64 35.72 25.51
CA MET A 906 -30.65 34.26 25.58
C MET A 906 -32.07 33.69 25.39
N ALA A 907 -33.08 34.34 25.95
CA ALA A 907 -34.48 33.94 25.81
C ALA A 907 -34.93 33.93 24.34
N VAL A 908 -34.57 34.95 23.56
CA VAL A 908 -34.94 35.03 22.13
C VAL A 908 -34.00 34.18 21.27
N ASN A 909 -32.67 34.31 21.41
CA ASN A 909 -31.74 33.69 20.45
C ASN A 909 -31.59 32.18 20.64
N PHE A 910 -31.61 31.69 21.88
CA PHE A 910 -31.39 30.28 22.21
C PHE A 910 -32.71 29.58 22.53
N TRP A 911 -33.41 30.02 23.58
CA TRP A 911 -34.67 29.39 23.99
C TRP A 911 -35.75 29.51 22.89
N GLY A 912 -35.80 30.64 22.19
CA GLY A 912 -36.65 30.83 21.00
C GLY A 912 -36.27 30.03 19.74
N ALA A 913 -35.19 29.25 19.80
CA ALA A 913 -34.94 28.16 18.84
C ALA A 913 -35.21 26.78 19.45
N VAL A 914 -34.98 26.60 20.76
CA VAL A 914 -35.19 25.33 21.47
C VAL A 914 -36.67 25.00 21.65
N HIS A 915 -37.50 25.93 22.16
CA HIS A 915 -38.93 25.67 22.41
C HIS A 915 -39.70 25.32 21.12
N PRO A 916 -39.59 26.06 20.01
CA PRO A 916 -40.25 25.69 18.76
C PRO A 916 -39.76 24.33 18.22
N THR A 917 -38.47 24.04 18.37
CA THR A 917 -37.90 22.75 17.99
C THR A 917 -38.49 21.62 18.81
N HIS A 918 -38.60 21.77 20.13
CA HIS A 918 -39.16 20.76 21.02
C HIS A 918 -40.62 20.43 20.65
N CYS A 919 -41.46 21.46 20.45
CA CYS A 919 -42.85 21.31 20.03
C CYS A 919 -42.98 20.71 18.62
N ALA A 920 -42.12 21.10 17.67
CA ALA A 920 -42.17 20.61 16.28
C ALA A 920 -41.59 19.20 16.09
N LEU A 921 -40.68 18.75 16.96
CA LEU A 921 -39.89 17.53 16.76
C LEU A 921 -40.71 16.26 16.48
N PRO A 922 -41.86 15.98 17.14
CA PRO A 922 -42.69 14.82 16.82
C PRO A 922 -43.24 14.86 15.39
N HIS A 923 -43.66 16.04 14.93
CA HIS A 923 -44.20 16.25 13.59
C HIS A 923 -43.11 16.15 12.52
N LEU A 924 -41.94 16.75 12.77
CA LEU A 924 -40.76 16.67 11.90
C LEU A 924 -40.23 15.23 11.78
N LYS A 925 -40.26 14.44 12.86
CA LYS A 925 -39.93 13.00 12.78
C LYS A 925 -40.93 12.21 11.92
N LYS A 926 -42.22 12.57 11.94
CA LYS A 926 -43.27 11.92 11.15
C LYS A 926 -43.13 12.25 9.65
N SER A 927 -42.73 13.46 9.29
CA SER A 927 -42.52 13.91 7.90
C SER A 927 -41.13 13.60 7.33
N GLY A 928 -40.17 13.16 8.15
CA GLY A 928 -38.76 13.09 7.75
C GLY A 928 -38.16 14.47 7.49
N GLY A 929 -38.67 15.48 8.19
CA GLY A 929 -38.50 16.90 7.95
C GLY A 929 -37.11 17.46 8.24
N LYS A 930 -37.01 18.79 8.17
CA LYS A 930 -35.75 19.53 8.33
C LYS A 930 -35.86 20.70 9.29
N ILE A 931 -34.79 20.93 10.04
CA ILE A 931 -34.61 22.10 10.91
C ILE A 931 -33.50 22.96 10.31
N PHE A 932 -33.79 24.24 10.10
CA PHE A 932 -32.80 25.27 9.83
C PHE A 932 -32.60 26.14 11.08
N VAL A 933 -31.36 26.52 11.33
CA VAL A 933 -30.99 27.35 12.48
C VAL A 933 -30.02 28.45 12.08
N ASN A 934 -30.41 29.70 12.38
CA ASN A 934 -29.60 30.88 12.12
C ASN A 934 -28.69 31.21 13.32
N SER A 935 -27.44 30.71 13.29
CA SER A 935 -26.39 31.10 14.23
C SER A 935 -25.70 32.39 13.74
N SER A 936 -24.39 32.54 13.91
CA SER A 936 -23.60 33.67 13.42
C SER A 936 -22.13 33.25 13.28
N ALA A 937 -21.35 33.93 12.44
CA ALA A 937 -19.89 33.85 12.48
C ALA A 937 -19.33 34.28 13.86
N ALA A 938 -20.05 35.13 14.58
CA ALA A 938 -19.73 35.56 15.95
C ALA A 938 -19.92 34.46 17.02
N ALA A 939 -20.48 33.30 16.66
CA ALA A 939 -20.47 32.10 17.50
C ALA A 939 -19.07 31.43 17.59
N VAL A 940 -18.19 31.72 16.63
CA VAL A 940 -16.83 31.15 16.52
C VAL A 940 -15.75 32.23 16.62
N LEU A 941 -16.02 33.42 16.07
CA LEU A 941 -15.15 34.59 16.14
C LEU A 941 -15.55 35.47 17.33
N ALA A 942 -14.62 35.69 18.26
CA ALA A 942 -14.83 36.59 19.37
C ALA A 942 -14.86 38.05 18.90
N MET A 943 -16.07 38.58 18.66
CA MET A 943 -16.28 39.99 18.31
C MET A 943 -16.51 40.83 19.59
N PRO A 944 -15.69 41.86 19.85
CA PRO A 944 -15.91 42.79 20.97
C PRO A 944 -17.29 43.46 20.93
N ARG A 945 -17.72 43.95 22.10
CA ARG A 945 -19.02 44.61 22.38
C ARG A 945 -20.30 43.78 22.20
N MET A 946 -20.19 42.53 21.74
CA MET A 946 -21.35 41.64 21.50
C MET A 946 -21.34 40.41 22.41
N SER A 947 -20.83 40.52 23.64
CA SER A 947 -20.53 39.37 24.52
C SER A 947 -21.73 38.42 24.73
N PHE A 948 -22.91 38.96 25.06
CA PHE A 948 -24.12 38.14 25.28
C PHE A 948 -24.65 37.55 23.97
N TYR A 949 -24.63 38.32 22.88
CA TYR A 949 -24.98 37.83 21.55
C TYR A 949 -24.09 36.66 21.11
N ASN A 950 -22.76 36.82 21.19
CA ASN A 950 -21.78 35.79 20.83
C ASN A 950 -22.03 34.50 21.64
N ALA A 951 -22.20 34.63 22.96
CA ALA A 951 -22.51 33.50 23.84
C ALA A 951 -23.81 32.78 23.45
N SER A 952 -24.88 33.54 23.17
CA SER A 952 -26.16 32.95 22.74
C SER A 952 -26.05 32.22 21.39
N LYS A 953 -25.33 32.77 20.41
CA LYS A 953 -25.15 32.13 19.10
C LYS A 953 -24.19 30.93 19.14
N ALA A 954 -23.22 30.93 20.07
CA ALA A 954 -22.39 29.76 20.37
C ALA A 954 -23.19 28.63 21.05
N ALA A 955 -24.07 28.96 22.01
CA ALA A 955 -24.98 27.99 22.62
C ALA A 955 -25.90 27.34 21.58
N VAL A 956 -26.49 28.14 20.68
CA VAL A 956 -27.28 27.66 19.54
C VAL A 956 -26.46 26.73 18.63
N LEU A 957 -25.24 27.12 18.25
CA LEU A 957 -24.39 26.30 17.38
C LEU A 957 -24.13 24.91 17.97
N ASN A 958 -23.68 24.85 19.24
CA ASN A 958 -23.35 23.60 19.91
C ASN A 958 -24.58 22.72 20.18
N PHE A 959 -25.69 23.31 20.64
CA PHE A 959 -26.93 22.58 20.91
C PHE A 959 -27.47 21.88 19.66
N PHE A 960 -27.53 22.57 18.52
CA PHE A 960 -28.04 21.98 17.28
C PHE A 960 -27.03 21.06 16.57
N GLU A 961 -25.73 21.19 16.83
CA GLU A 961 -24.74 20.16 16.45
C GLU A 961 -24.95 18.87 17.27
N THR A 962 -25.15 18.98 18.58
CA THR A 962 -25.44 17.86 19.49
C THR A 962 -26.75 17.17 19.13
N LEU A 963 -27.85 17.93 19.00
CA LEU A 963 -29.16 17.41 18.60
C LEU A 963 -29.13 16.68 17.25
N ARG A 964 -28.29 17.13 16.30
CA ARG A 964 -28.11 16.43 15.02
C ARG A 964 -27.49 15.04 15.19
N ILE A 965 -26.56 14.88 16.14
CA ILE A 965 -25.94 13.58 16.45
C ILE A 965 -26.97 12.66 17.10
N GLU A 966 -27.76 13.16 18.05
CA GLU A 966 -28.83 12.42 18.74
C GLU A 966 -29.93 11.94 17.79
N LEU A 967 -30.40 12.80 16.89
CA LEU A 967 -31.45 12.48 15.90
C LEU A 967 -30.96 11.62 14.72
N ARG A 968 -29.65 11.43 14.58
CA ARG A 968 -28.97 10.62 13.55
C ARG A 968 -29.38 11.02 12.12
N ASN A 969 -30.36 10.31 11.55
CA ASN A 969 -30.88 10.47 10.19
C ASN A 969 -32.41 10.71 10.16
N GLN A 970 -33.09 10.87 11.31
CA GLN A 970 -34.56 11.01 11.37
C GLN A 970 -35.05 12.40 10.94
N VAL A 971 -34.27 13.44 11.23
CA VAL A 971 -34.57 14.85 10.91
C VAL A 971 -33.28 15.52 10.46
N GLY A 972 -33.30 16.22 9.32
CA GLY A 972 -32.12 16.91 8.79
C GLY A 972 -31.89 18.26 9.47
N ILE A 973 -30.69 18.53 10.01
CA ILE A 973 -30.38 19.84 10.63
C ILE A 973 -29.33 20.61 9.83
N THR A 974 -29.69 21.80 9.34
CA THR A 974 -28.83 22.77 8.65
C THR A 974 -28.54 23.96 9.55
N ILE A 975 -27.27 24.23 9.86
CA ILE A 975 -26.87 25.41 10.65
C ILE A 975 -26.17 26.42 9.75
N ALA A 976 -26.61 27.67 9.77
CA ALA A 976 -25.93 28.79 9.12
C ALA A 976 -25.08 29.59 10.11
N THR A 977 -23.86 29.92 9.70
CA THR A 977 -22.99 30.91 10.35
C THR A 977 -22.80 32.12 9.42
N PRO A 978 -23.79 33.02 9.32
CA PRO A 978 -23.66 34.25 8.54
C PRO A 978 -22.63 35.21 9.16
N GLY A 979 -21.88 35.91 8.31
CA GLY A 979 -21.13 37.11 8.68
C GLY A 979 -22.05 38.33 8.73
N TRP A 980 -21.57 39.50 8.30
CA TRP A 980 -22.41 40.69 8.18
C TRP A 980 -23.40 40.58 7.02
N ILE A 981 -24.69 40.53 7.35
CA ILE A 981 -25.81 40.49 6.41
C ILE A 981 -26.68 41.73 6.64
N GLU A 982 -27.16 42.31 5.54
CA GLU A 982 -28.13 43.40 5.53
C GLU A 982 -29.40 43.03 6.32
N SER A 983 -29.78 43.87 7.30
CA SER A 983 -30.88 43.64 8.24
C SER A 983 -31.14 44.89 9.08
N GLU A 984 -32.25 44.93 9.85
CA GLU A 984 -32.48 45.99 10.85
C GLU A 984 -31.30 46.11 11.85
N MET A 985 -30.67 44.99 12.19
CA MET A 985 -29.51 44.92 13.09
C MET A 985 -28.28 45.65 12.50
N THR A 986 -28.00 45.50 11.20
CA THR A 986 -26.92 46.23 10.51
C THR A 986 -27.29 47.66 10.09
N LYS A 987 -28.56 48.07 10.28
CA LYS A 987 -28.99 49.48 10.25
C LYS A 987 -28.77 50.21 11.58
N GLY A 988 -28.50 49.49 12.66
CA GLY A 988 -28.20 50.03 13.99
C GLY A 988 -29.21 49.69 15.07
N LYS A 989 -30.18 48.81 14.79
CA LYS A 989 -31.10 48.30 15.82
C LYS A 989 -30.40 47.28 16.73
N HIS A 990 -30.22 47.64 18.00
CA HIS A 990 -29.59 46.78 19.00
C HIS A 990 -30.10 47.08 20.41
N LEU A 991 -29.83 46.17 21.35
CA LEU A 991 -29.99 46.46 22.76
C LEU A 991 -28.84 47.38 23.23
N SER A 992 -29.22 48.47 23.90
CA SER A 992 -28.33 49.43 24.56
C SER A 992 -27.58 48.79 25.73
N LYS A 993 -26.73 49.57 26.42
CA LYS A 993 -26.07 49.12 27.66
C LYS A 993 -27.05 48.93 28.84
N GLU A 994 -28.21 49.59 28.81
CA GLU A 994 -29.35 49.40 29.72
C GLU A 994 -30.36 48.33 29.23
N GLY A 995 -30.03 47.59 28.17
CA GLY A 995 -30.87 46.50 27.66
C GLY A 995 -32.16 46.92 26.95
N THR A 996 -32.32 48.20 26.60
CA THR A 996 -33.48 48.69 25.81
C THR A 996 -33.21 48.60 24.31
N GLU A 997 -34.24 48.28 23.50
CA GLU A 997 -34.12 48.33 22.02
C GLU A 997 -33.95 49.79 21.56
N GLU A 998 -32.79 50.13 20.99
CA GLU A 998 -32.48 51.44 20.41
C GLU A 998 -31.99 51.33 18.95
N VAL A 999 -31.92 52.47 18.24
CA VAL A 999 -31.42 52.56 16.86
C VAL A 999 -30.30 53.59 16.81
N ASP A 1000 -29.05 53.13 16.89
CA ASP A 1000 -27.85 54.00 16.85
C ASP A 1000 -26.99 53.70 15.62
N GLN A 1001 -26.91 54.66 14.70
CA GLN A 1001 -26.12 54.56 13.48
C GLN A 1001 -24.60 54.77 13.70
N ASP A 1002 -24.20 55.54 14.71
CA ASP A 1002 -22.80 55.79 15.05
C ASP A 1002 -22.19 54.58 15.77
N MET A 1003 -22.94 53.95 16.67
CA MET A 1003 -22.57 52.67 17.27
C MET A 1003 -22.50 51.58 16.20
N ARG A 1004 -23.47 51.51 15.28
CA ARG A 1004 -23.42 50.63 14.10
C ARG A 1004 -22.16 50.83 13.26
N ASP A 1005 -21.84 52.06 12.89
CA ASP A 1005 -20.67 52.36 12.06
C ASP A 1005 -19.37 51.94 12.78
N SER A 1006 -19.30 52.13 14.10
CA SER A 1006 -18.16 51.70 14.91
C SER A 1006 -18.08 50.17 15.13
N GLN A 1007 -19.20 49.44 14.96
CA GLN A 1007 -19.28 47.98 15.15
C GLN A 1007 -19.12 47.19 13.84
N VAL A 1008 -19.70 47.68 12.73
CA VAL A 1008 -19.58 47.06 11.40
C VAL A 1008 -18.29 47.49 10.71
N GLY A 1009 -17.84 48.73 10.94
CA GLY A 1009 -16.55 49.24 10.46
C GLY A 1009 -16.35 49.07 8.94
N LEU A 1010 -15.17 48.55 8.58
CA LEU A 1010 -14.75 48.29 7.19
C LEU A 1010 -15.16 46.90 6.67
N PHE A 1011 -15.96 46.12 7.40
CA PHE A 1011 -16.33 44.78 6.94
C PHE A 1011 -17.42 44.82 5.84
N PRO A 1012 -17.29 44.03 4.76
CA PRO A 1012 -18.26 44.02 3.68
C PRO A 1012 -19.58 43.36 4.11
N VAL A 1013 -20.70 44.02 3.81
CA VAL A 1013 -22.05 43.52 4.16
C VAL A 1013 -22.70 42.87 2.94
N VAL A 1014 -23.18 41.63 3.10
CA VAL A 1014 -23.84 40.89 2.02
C VAL A 1014 -25.35 41.18 2.02
N ARG A 1015 -25.91 41.37 0.82
CA ARG A 1015 -27.36 41.54 0.62
C ARG A 1015 -28.18 40.37 1.15
N THR A 1016 -29.33 40.69 1.72
CA THR A 1016 -30.23 39.75 2.39
C THR A 1016 -30.75 38.66 1.46
N GLU A 1017 -31.12 39.00 0.21
CA GLU A 1017 -31.70 38.07 -0.77
C GLU A 1017 -30.73 36.92 -1.09
N ARG A 1018 -29.45 37.27 -1.29
CA ARG A 1018 -28.37 36.32 -1.61
C ARG A 1018 -28.05 35.40 -0.43
N CYS A 1019 -28.22 35.89 0.80
CA CYS A 1019 -28.09 35.08 2.00
C CYS A 1019 -29.25 34.07 2.10
N ALA A 1020 -30.49 34.53 1.94
CA ALA A 1020 -31.68 33.69 1.98
C ALA A 1020 -31.70 32.61 0.87
N GLU A 1021 -31.30 32.97 -0.35
CA GLU A 1021 -31.15 32.02 -1.47
C GLU A 1021 -30.16 30.90 -1.13
N ALA A 1022 -28.97 31.25 -0.63
CA ALA A 1022 -27.95 30.29 -0.22
C ALA A 1022 -28.41 29.41 0.96
N ILE A 1023 -29.24 29.96 1.87
CA ILE A 1023 -29.87 29.24 2.98
C ILE A 1023 -30.86 28.19 2.45
N VAL A 1024 -31.82 28.57 1.61
CA VAL A 1024 -32.82 27.64 1.07
C VAL A 1024 -32.16 26.57 0.21
N ASP A 1025 -31.19 26.92 -0.65
CA ASP A 1025 -30.37 25.96 -1.39
C ASP A 1025 -29.64 24.95 -0.49
N ALA A 1026 -29.07 25.41 0.63
CA ALA A 1026 -28.39 24.54 1.57
C ALA A 1026 -29.34 23.56 2.28
N ILE A 1027 -30.56 24.00 2.62
CA ILE A 1027 -31.60 23.16 3.23
C ILE A 1027 -32.07 22.10 2.24
N CYS A 1028 -32.44 22.49 1.01
CA CYS A 1028 -32.91 21.56 -0.03
C CYS A 1028 -31.86 20.46 -0.32
N ARG A 1029 -30.57 20.83 -0.43
CA ARG A 1029 -29.45 19.87 -0.63
C ARG A 1029 -29.04 19.09 0.64
N GLY A 1030 -29.65 19.35 1.79
CA GLY A 1030 -29.33 18.68 3.06
C GLY A 1030 -27.89 18.93 3.53
N ARG A 1031 -27.36 20.15 3.34
CA ARG A 1031 -26.04 20.55 3.83
C ARG A 1031 -26.09 20.69 5.36
N ARG A 1032 -25.09 20.16 6.07
CA ARG A 1032 -24.99 20.33 7.53
C ARG A 1032 -24.65 21.76 7.93
N HIS A 1033 -23.72 22.41 7.23
CA HIS A 1033 -23.25 23.76 7.56
C HIS A 1033 -23.19 24.67 6.34
N LEU A 1034 -23.63 25.91 6.54
CA LEU A 1034 -23.54 27.01 5.59
C LEU A 1034 -22.82 28.19 6.24
N THR A 1035 -22.00 28.91 5.48
CA THR A 1035 -21.32 30.13 5.92
C THR A 1035 -21.42 31.14 4.78
N VAL A 1036 -21.97 32.31 5.05
CA VAL A 1036 -22.21 33.36 4.04
C VAL A 1036 -21.70 34.70 4.60
N PRO A 1037 -20.76 35.38 3.92
CA PRO A 1037 -20.01 34.94 2.75
C PRO A 1037 -19.00 33.83 3.08
N ALA A 1038 -18.63 33.03 2.07
CA ALA A 1038 -17.83 31.81 2.27
C ALA A 1038 -16.41 32.05 2.85
N TRP A 1039 -15.85 33.25 2.70
CA TRP A 1039 -14.50 33.58 3.17
C TRP A 1039 -14.38 33.59 4.71
N TYR A 1040 -15.48 33.76 5.46
CA TYR A 1040 -15.46 33.59 6.93
C TYR A 1040 -15.01 32.19 7.36
N ARG A 1041 -15.10 31.17 6.49
CA ARG A 1041 -14.54 29.83 6.76
C ARG A 1041 -13.02 29.85 6.94
N ALA A 1042 -12.31 30.73 6.23
CA ALA A 1042 -10.88 30.92 6.42
C ALA A 1042 -10.58 31.58 7.77
N MET A 1043 -11.41 32.53 8.22
CA MET A 1043 -11.29 33.10 9.57
C MET A 1043 -11.50 32.07 10.67
N PHE A 1044 -12.47 31.15 10.52
CA PHE A 1044 -12.66 30.05 11.48
C PHE A 1044 -11.42 29.15 11.56
N LEU A 1045 -10.79 28.86 10.41
CA LEU A 1045 -9.54 28.09 10.37
C LEU A 1045 -8.37 28.85 11.03
N TRP A 1046 -8.24 30.16 10.79
CA TRP A 1046 -7.24 30.99 11.49
C TRP A 1046 -7.49 31.06 13.00
N ARG A 1047 -8.74 31.16 13.45
CA ARG A 1047 -9.08 31.09 14.88
C ARG A 1047 -8.71 29.74 15.51
N MET A 1048 -8.79 28.65 14.74
CA MET A 1048 -8.40 27.31 15.19
C MET A 1048 -6.88 27.08 15.21
N LEU A 1049 -6.14 27.61 14.23
CA LEU A 1049 -4.70 27.36 14.06
C LEU A 1049 -3.80 28.42 14.74
N ALA A 1050 -4.26 29.65 14.87
CA ALA A 1050 -3.51 30.80 15.39
C ALA A 1050 -4.45 31.79 16.10
N PRO A 1051 -5.08 31.38 17.22
CA PRO A 1051 -6.07 32.20 17.93
C PRO A 1051 -5.53 33.59 18.33
N GLU A 1052 -4.24 33.71 18.64
CA GLU A 1052 -3.56 34.94 19.03
C GLU A 1052 -3.54 35.96 17.89
N VAL A 1053 -3.37 35.52 16.63
CA VAL A 1053 -3.42 36.39 15.45
C VAL A 1053 -4.83 36.96 15.26
N GLY A 1054 -5.84 36.11 15.49
CA GLY A 1054 -7.24 36.53 15.57
C GLY A 1054 -7.44 37.61 16.64
N ASP A 1055 -7.01 37.35 17.88
CA ASP A 1055 -7.21 38.26 19.01
C ASP A 1055 -6.44 39.58 18.85
N ILE A 1056 -5.23 39.56 18.28
CA ILE A 1056 -4.47 40.77 17.92
C ILE A 1056 -5.23 41.58 16.87
N SER A 1057 -5.76 40.94 15.81
CA SER A 1057 -6.54 41.65 14.79
C SER A 1057 -7.80 42.31 15.39
N GLN A 1058 -8.53 41.61 16.26
CA GLN A 1058 -9.72 42.15 16.93
C GLN A 1058 -9.36 43.33 17.86
N ARG A 1059 -8.26 43.24 18.62
CA ARG A 1059 -7.76 44.34 19.46
C ARG A 1059 -7.28 45.57 18.66
N LEU A 1060 -6.82 45.38 17.43
CA LEU A 1060 -6.45 46.47 16.52
C LEU A 1060 -7.67 47.14 15.90
N PHE A 1061 -8.66 46.36 15.42
CA PHE A 1061 -9.90 46.89 14.84
C PHE A 1061 -10.82 47.56 15.87
N TYR A 1062 -10.93 47.00 17.08
CA TYR A 1062 -11.82 47.49 18.15
C TYR A 1062 -11.03 48.05 19.35
N ARG A 1063 -9.96 48.79 19.09
CA ARG A 1063 -9.13 49.39 20.16
C ARG A 1063 -9.97 50.37 20.99
N ARG A 1064 -9.76 50.36 22.31
CA ARG A 1064 -10.35 51.32 23.27
C ARG A 1064 -9.26 52.29 23.72
N THR A 1065 -9.37 53.57 23.36
CA THR A 1065 -8.51 54.64 23.88
C THR A 1065 -8.93 55.03 25.31
N ALA A 1066 -7.92 55.27 26.17
CA ALA A 1066 -8.14 55.82 27.50
C ALA A 1066 -8.72 57.23 27.37
N GLY A 1067 -10.00 57.41 27.74
CA GLY A 1067 -10.73 58.67 27.58
C GLY A 1067 -12.16 58.54 27.03
N GLY A 1068 -12.59 57.35 26.60
CA GLY A 1068 -14.02 57.01 26.36
C GLY A 1068 -14.72 57.69 25.17
N ARG A 1069 -14.16 58.75 24.58
CA ARG A 1069 -14.79 59.58 23.54
C ARG A 1069 -14.00 59.68 22.22
N GLY A 1070 -12.85 59.01 22.12
CA GLY A 1070 -11.86 59.26 21.06
C GLY A 1070 -11.99 58.41 19.78
N ASP A 1071 -12.33 57.12 19.87
CA ASP A 1071 -12.19 56.20 18.72
C ASP A 1071 -13.36 56.23 17.73
N GLN A 1072 -14.56 56.69 18.13
CA GLN A 1072 -15.66 56.95 17.20
C GLN A 1072 -15.23 57.93 16.08
N ALA A 1073 -14.29 58.84 16.36
CA ALA A 1073 -13.84 59.83 15.38
C ALA A 1073 -12.80 59.31 14.36
N LYS A 1074 -12.00 58.28 14.66
CA LYS A 1074 -10.91 57.84 13.76
C LYS A 1074 -11.37 56.87 12.68
N ALA A 1075 -12.16 55.85 13.04
CA ALA A 1075 -12.74 54.94 12.06
C ALA A 1075 -13.67 55.71 11.09
N ARG A 1076 -14.49 56.61 11.65
CA ARG A 1076 -15.37 57.53 10.90
C ARG A 1076 -14.60 58.41 9.92
N ARG A 1077 -13.58 59.16 10.39
CA ARG A 1077 -12.73 59.98 9.50
C ARG A 1077 -12.03 59.17 8.41
N PHE A 1078 -11.64 57.92 8.67
CA PHE A 1078 -11.00 57.07 7.66
C PHE A 1078 -12.01 56.53 6.61
N LEU A 1079 -13.21 56.14 7.05
CA LEU A 1079 -14.31 55.73 6.17
C LEU A 1079 -14.84 56.89 5.31
N GLU A 1080 -14.93 58.09 5.89
CA GLU A 1080 -15.33 59.32 5.20
C GLU A 1080 -14.23 59.81 4.22
N ALA A 1081 -12.96 59.83 4.63
CA ALA A 1081 -11.85 60.33 3.81
C ALA A 1081 -11.46 59.42 2.63
N THR A 1082 -11.83 58.13 2.65
CA THR A 1082 -11.50 57.18 1.58
C THR A 1082 -12.64 56.94 0.59
N GLY A 1083 -13.87 57.36 0.89
CA GLY A 1083 -15.06 57.11 0.05
C GLY A 1083 -15.52 55.64 -0.03
N VAL A 1084 -14.76 54.71 0.54
CA VAL A 1084 -14.96 53.25 0.41
C VAL A 1084 -16.27 52.76 1.04
N LYS A 1085 -16.91 53.54 1.92
CA LYS A 1085 -18.19 53.20 2.56
C LYS A 1085 -19.28 52.84 1.54
N GLY A 1086 -19.34 53.54 0.40
CA GLY A 1086 -20.31 53.28 -0.68
C GLY A 1086 -20.00 52.03 -1.53
N MET A 1087 -18.79 51.48 -1.46
CA MET A 1087 -18.40 50.27 -2.21
C MET A 1087 -18.57 48.98 -1.40
N LEU A 1088 -18.44 49.05 -0.07
CA LEU A 1088 -18.50 47.88 0.83
C LEU A 1088 -19.85 47.65 1.51
N GLN A 1089 -20.73 48.67 1.54
CA GLN A 1089 -22.05 48.61 2.18
C GLN A 1089 -23.16 48.91 1.14
N PRO A 1090 -24.26 48.13 1.08
CA PRO A 1090 -25.40 48.45 0.24
C PRO A 1090 -26.07 49.77 0.66
N SER A 1091 -26.60 50.52 -0.30
CA SER A 1091 -27.19 51.85 -0.12
C SER A 1091 -28.37 51.88 0.86
N SER A 1092 -29.10 50.79 0.98
CA SER A 1092 -30.18 50.57 1.95
C SER A 1092 -29.75 50.73 3.42
N LEU A 1093 -28.46 50.58 3.74
CA LEU A 1093 -27.91 50.77 5.08
C LEU A 1093 -27.59 52.25 5.42
N GLN A 1094 -27.68 53.14 4.44
CA GLN A 1094 -27.44 54.58 4.63
C GLN A 1094 -28.68 55.30 5.20
N SER A 1095 -29.87 54.72 5.04
CA SER A 1095 -31.10 55.20 5.68
C SER A 1095 -31.25 54.62 7.11
N SER A 1096 -31.79 55.44 8.01
CA SER A 1096 -32.20 55.05 9.38
C SER A 1096 -33.57 54.35 9.42
N ASP A 1097 -34.26 54.24 8.28
CA ASP A 1097 -35.63 53.75 8.23
C ASP A 1097 -35.67 52.24 8.44
N ILE A 1098 -36.43 51.84 9.45
CA ILE A 1098 -36.70 50.48 9.86
C ILE A 1098 -38.22 50.30 9.84
N LYS A 1099 -38.73 49.09 9.54
CA LYS A 1099 -40.17 48.82 9.65
C LYS A 1099 -40.62 49.19 11.07
N ARG A 1100 -41.61 50.07 11.20
CA ARG A 1100 -42.04 50.58 12.52
C ARG A 1100 -42.50 49.42 13.43
N ALA A 1101 -42.45 49.67 14.74
CA ALA A 1101 -42.81 48.70 15.76
C ALA A 1101 -44.32 48.43 15.74
#